data_AF-A0A0A1WCY4-F1
#
_entry.id   AF-A0A0A1WCY4-F1
#
_cell.length_a   1.000
_cell.length_b   1.000
_cell.length_c   1.000
_cell.angle_alpha   90.00
_cell.angle_beta   90.00
_cell.angle_gamma   90.00
#
_symmetry.space_group_name_H-M   'P 1'
#
loop_
_entity.id
_entity.type
_entity.pdbx_description
1 polymer ?
#
loop_
_entity_poly.entity_id
_entity_poly.type
_entity_poly.pdbx_seq_one_letter_code
_entity_poly.pdbx_strand_id
1 'polypeptide(L)'
;MLTHKGCQGGRKKMQVSFVIRDAEEKQHRNGVNALQLDPNNGKLYSAGRDAIIRVWNTRTESSEKYIQSMEHHNDWVNDIVLCCNGRNLISASCDTTVKVWNAHKGFCMSTLRTHRDYVQALAYARDREQVASAGLDKAIFLWDVNTLTALTASNNTVTTSSLTGSKDSIYSLAMNPSGTVIVSGSTENILRIWDPRTCTRSMKLRGHTENVRALVVSPDGSQVVSGSSDGTIKVWNLGQQRCIQTIHVHKEGVWALLMSENFQYVISGSRDKNIIVTELRNPSNSVLVCEERAPVLSLGYNIDKTGVWATTWNSDIRCWKLPLYDKCTLTSSGGMDAQWAIASNTELTCIKGGAAVKKCVVLNDKRYIVTKDTEENVAIYDVLRVMKKEDLGKVDFDEELKKRNKQVYIPNWFTVDLKTGMPTIVLGQDEVDCFAAWVSIEAGLPECAEPTSETKINYGKLLLEALLESWTPPHSLPQSELEPDSHGNGYFQVPKHTPVIFSEVGGRTVCRLLVRDAAGESESTLLHETVPQWVTDVVIEKTIPKFLKIPFFLQPHPQMIKPERTKKDRLVANEFIQCRKVCEHVLEKVLGAETTPSGGNASNSSQNSQSDANSEGSQVPAEDRIELWCNEVVVDPNMDLRTVRHFIWKQSTDLTFQYKTKPNFSYDGKL
;
A
#
# COMPACT_ATOMS: atom_id res chain seq x y z
N MET A 1 24.58 -32.01 13.32
CA MET A 1 25.26 -31.54 12.09
C MET A 1 24.56 -32.16 10.89
N LEU A 2 23.66 -31.41 10.25
CA LEU A 2 23.11 -31.72 8.93
C LEU A 2 23.26 -30.44 8.12
N THR A 3 24.19 -30.49 7.18
CA THR A 3 24.58 -29.41 6.28
C THR A 3 23.41 -29.04 5.38
N HIS A 4 22.87 -27.84 5.56
CA HIS A 4 21.98 -27.21 4.59
C HIS A 4 22.77 -27.05 3.28
N LYS A 5 22.45 -27.87 2.28
CA LYS A 5 22.80 -27.57 0.89
C LYS A 5 22.15 -26.24 0.54
N GLY A 6 22.98 -25.24 0.30
CA GLY A 6 22.57 -23.93 -0.19
C GLY A 6 21.81 -24.11 -1.49
N CYS A 7 20.49 -23.92 -1.41
CA CYS A 7 19.69 -23.64 -2.58
C CYS A 7 20.06 -22.22 -2.99
N GLN A 8 20.91 -22.07 -4.00
CA GLN A 8 21.06 -20.82 -4.75
C GLN A 8 19.75 -20.53 -5.49
N GLY A 9 18.70 -20.17 -4.76
CA GLY A 9 17.60 -19.40 -5.31
C GLY A 9 18.06 -17.95 -5.36
N GLY A 10 18.03 -17.31 -6.53
CA GLY A 10 18.33 -15.88 -6.65
C GLY A 10 17.58 -15.12 -5.56
N ARG A 11 18.30 -14.31 -4.77
CA ARG A 11 17.67 -13.48 -3.73
C ARG A 11 16.51 -12.73 -4.38
N LYS A 12 15.31 -12.93 -3.85
CA LYS A 12 14.13 -12.22 -4.33
C LYS A 12 14.36 -10.72 -4.14
N LYS A 13 14.02 -9.93 -5.17
CA LYS A 13 14.12 -8.47 -5.08
C LYS A 13 13.32 -7.97 -3.87
N MET A 14 13.92 -7.05 -3.13
CA MET A 14 13.36 -6.43 -1.93
C MET A 14 13.00 -4.97 -2.23
N GLN A 15 11.85 -4.54 -1.74
CA GLN A 15 11.37 -3.17 -1.84
C GLN A 15 11.17 -2.56 -0.44
N VAL A 16 11.31 -1.24 -0.35
CA VAL A 16 11.06 -0.46 0.86
C VAL A 16 9.77 0.31 0.66
N SER A 17 8.88 0.32 1.64
CA SER A 17 7.63 1.06 1.58
C SER A 17 7.38 1.83 2.86
N PHE A 18 6.69 2.96 2.76
CA PHE A 18 6.27 3.73 3.91
C PHE A 18 4.89 4.36 3.69
N VAL A 19 4.20 4.68 4.78
CA VAL A 19 2.83 5.19 4.73
C VAL A 19 2.81 6.64 5.21
N ILE A 20 2.26 7.55 4.40
CA ILE A 20 2.06 8.94 4.81
C ILE A 20 0.74 9.04 5.58
N ARG A 21 0.81 9.21 6.90
CA ARG A 21 -0.35 9.20 7.81
C ARG A 21 -0.10 9.98 9.09
N ASP A 22 -1.16 10.21 9.86
CA ASP A 22 -1.06 10.75 11.20
C ASP A 22 -0.59 9.68 12.19
N ALA A 23 -0.07 10.12 13.35
CA ALA A 23 0.45 9.22 14.38
C ALA A 23 -0.63 8.26 14.90
N GLU A 24 -1.86 8.73 15.05
CA GLU A 24 -3.01 7.94 15.46
C GLU A 24 -4.14 8.04 14.43
N GLU A 25 -4.49 6.91 13.80
CA GLU A 25 -5.61 6.83 12.87
C GLU A 25 -6.83 6.25 13.59
N LYS A 26 -7.53 7.07 14.37
CA LYS A 26 -8.66 6.64 15.22
C LYS A 26 -9.82 6.02 14.42
N GLN A 27 -10.03 6.46 13.18
CA GLN A 27 -11.11 6.01 12.32
C GLN A 27 -10.58 5.12 11.19
N HIS A 28 -11.41 4.19 10.70
CA HIS A 28 -11.08 3.39 9.53
C HIS A 28 -10.87 4.29 8.30
N ARG A 29 -9.78 4.07 7.56
CA ARG A 29 -9.44 4.83 6.34
C ARG A 29 -9.82 4.11 5.06
N ASN A 30 -10.46 2.96 5.16
CA ASN A 30 -11.03 2.20 4.05
C ASN A 30 -12.13 1.26 4.58
N GLY A 31 -12.76 0.47 3.71
CA GLY A 31 -13.82 -0.47 4.10
C GLY A 31 -13.41 -1.47 5.18
N VAL A 32 -14.37 -2.03 5.89
CA VAL A 32 -14.14 -2.99 6.99
C VAL A 32 -14.57 -4.38 6.53
N ASN A 33 -13.66 -5.36 6.56
CA ASN A 33 -13.94 -6.70 6.01
C ASN A 33 -14.65 -7.62 7.01
N ALA A 34 -14.33 -7.53 8.30
CA ALA A 34 -14.83 -8.45 9.31
C ALA A 34 -15.06 -7.76 10.67
N LEU A 35 -15.97 -8.33 11.46
CA LEU A 35 -16.32 -7.89 12.82
C LEU A 35 -16.32 -9.06 13.79
N GLN A 36 -15.91 -8.80 15.03
CA GLN A 36 -16.10 -9.72 16.16
C GLN A 36 -16.52 -8.96 17.40
N LEU A 37 -17.59 -9.41 18.06
CA LEU A 37 -18.06 -8.83 19.32
C LEU A 37 -17.59 -9.69 20.49
N ASP A 38 -17.02 -9.04 21.51
CA ASP A 38 -16.84 -9.59 22.85
C ASP A 38 -18.05 -9.19 23.71
N PRO A 39 -19.01 -10.09 23.95
CA PRO A 39 -20.21 -9.77 24.73
C PRO A 39 -19.88 -9.50 26.21
N ASN A 40 -18.84 -10.14 26.75
CA ASN A 40 -18.47 -10.06 28.17
C ASN A 40 -17.90 -8.69 28.52
N ASN A 41 -17.10 -8.12 27.61
CA ASN A 41 -16.48 -6.82 27.79
C ASN A 41 -17.20 -5.68 27.05
N GLY A 42 -18.16 -6.01 26.18
CA GLY A 42 -18.85 -5.03 25.33
C GLY A 42 -17.92 -4.37 24.30
N LYS A 43 -16.86 -5.07 23.89
CA LYS A 43 -15.87 -4.58 22.92
C LYS A 43 -16.19 -5.13 21.53
N LEU A 44 -16.21 -4.27 20.53
CA LEU A 44 -16.31 -4.66 19.13
C LEU A 44 -14.94 -4.52 18.46
N TYR A 45 -14.45 -5.61 17.87
CA TYR A 45 -13.24 -5.64 17.06
C TYR A 45 -13.64 -5.52 15.59
N SER A 46 -12.87 -4.75 14.84
CA SER A 46 -13.13 -4.50 13.42
C SER A 46 -11.86 -4.60 12.61
N ALA A 47 -11.91 -5.35 11.52
CA ALA A 47 -10.79 -5.60 10.62
C ALA A 47 -10.84 -4.67 9.41
N GLY A 48 -9.98 -3.65 9.38
CA GLY A 48 -9.95 -2.66 8.30
C GLY A 48 -9.18 -3.12 7.07
N ARG A 49 -9.64 -2.70 5.89
CA ARG A 49 -8.84 -2.70 4.65
C ARG A 49 -7.69 -1.71 4.70
N ASP A 50 -7.64 -0.85 5.71
CA ASP A 50 -6.51 0.04 5.98
C ASP A 50 -5.35 -0.63 6.74
N ALA A 51 -5.37 -1.96 6.84
CA ALA A 51 -4.40 -2.82 7.53
C ALA A 51 -4.42 -2.71 9.07
N ILE A 52 -5.39 -2.01 9.64
CA ILE A 52 -5.48 -1.76 11.08
C ILE A 52 -6.71 -2.47 11.65
N ILE A 53 -6.52 -3.16 12.78
CA ILE A 53 -7.63 -3.70 13.57
C ILE A 53 -7.94 -2.67 14.66
N ARG A 54 -9.21 -2.28 14.80
CA ARG A 54 -9.65 -1.32 15.83
C ARG A 54 -10.61 -1.94 16.82
N VAL A 55 -10.51 -1.48 18.06
CA VAL A 55 -11.38 -1.90 19.18
C VAL A 55 -12.28 -0.75 19.58
N TRP A 56 -13.57 -1.03 19.69
CA TRP A 56 -14.61 -0.06 20.00
C TRP A 56 -15.39 -0.46 21.24
N ASN A 57 -15.81 0.53 22.03
CA ASN A 57 -16.76 0.34 23.11
C ASN A 57 -18.18 0.41 22.57
N THR A 58 -18.98 -0.61 22.83
CA THR A 58 -20.39 -0.68 22.39
C THR A 58 -21.40 -0.53 23.53
N ARG A 59 -20.94 -0.47 24.79
CA ARG A 59 -21.81 -0.24 25.96
C ARG A 59 -22.13 1.22 26.20
N THR A 60 -21.23 2.11 25.81
CA THR A 60 -21.38 3.54 26.08
C THR A 60 -22.12 4.20 24.92
N GLU A 61 -23.13 5.00 25.24
CA GLU A 61 -23.82 5.88 24.29
C GLU A 61 -23.00 7.15 23.95
N SER A 62 -21.74 7.24 24.41
CA SER A 62 -20.85 8.36 24.11
C SER A 62 -20.51 8.43 22.63
N SER A 63 -20.28 9.65 22.14
CA SER A 63 -19.83 9.87 20.78
C SER A 63 -18.43 9.32 20.50
N GLU A 64 -17.56 9.23 21.51
CA GLU A 64 -16.23 8.62 21.37
C GLU A 64 -16.31 7.15 21.80
N LYS A 65 -16.28 6.25 20.81
CA LYS A 65 -16.31 4.80 20.98
C LYS A 65 -14.95 4.14 20.84
N TYR A 66 -13.94 4.87 20.36
CA TYR A 66 -12.61 4.35 20.09
C TYR A 66 -11.89 3.96 21.39
N ILE A 67 -11.28 2.78 21.42
CA ILE A 67 -10.46 2.32 22.53
C ILE A 67 -8.98 2.28 22.13
N GLN A 68 -8.64 1.48 21.12
CA GLN A 68 -7.25 1.28 20.68
C GLN A 68 -7.16 0.78 19.24
N SER A 69 -6.02 1.00 18.60
CA SER A 69 -5.61 0.41 17.33
C SER A 69 -4.60 -0.72 17.56
N MET A 70 -4.69 -1.77 16.76
CA MET A 70 -3.78 -2.92 16.76
C MET A 70 -3.09 -2.95 15.39
N GLU A 71 -1.87 -2.42 15.34
CA GLU A 71 -1.16 -2.15 14.09
C GLU A 71 0.03 -3.10 13.90
N HIS A 72 -0.03 -3.94 12.86
CA HIS A 72 1.09 -4.78 12.47
C HIS A 72 0.94 -5.33 11.04
N HIS A 73 -0.29 -5.54 10.57
CA HIS A 73 -0.53 -5.89 9.17
C HIS A 73 -0.14 -4.74 8.25
N ASN A 74 0.21 -5.08 7.01
CA ASN A 74 0.62 -4.12 5.97
C ASN A 74 -0.32 -4.08 4.76
N ASP A 75 -1.36 -4.91 4.81
CA ASP A 75 -2.38 -5.02 3.78
C ASP A 75 -3.73 -5.33 4.44
N TRP A 76 -4.78 -5.46 3.64
CA TRP A 76 -6.14 -5.67 4.11
C TRP A 76 -6.21 -6.79 5.14
N VAL A 77 -6.85 -6.54 6.28
CA VAL A 77 -7.21 -7.59 7.21
C VAL A 77 -8.54 -8.15 6.74
N ASN A 78 -8.55 -9.38 6.24
CA ASN A 78 -9.72 -9.98 5.61
C ASN A 78 -10.66 -10.61 6.63
N ASP A 79 -10.12 -11.21 7.69
CA ASP A 79 -10.92 -11.86 8.70
C ASP A 79 -10.26 -11.79 10.08
N ILE A 80 -11.09 -11.84 11.12
CA ILE A 80 -10.69 -11.86 12.52
C ILE A 80 -11.56 -12.82 13.32
N VAL A 81 -10.93 -13.56 14.23
CA VAL A 81 -11.59 -14.49 15.16
C VAL A 81 -11.18 -14.14 16.57
N LEU A 82 -12.16 -13.99 17.45
CA LEU A 82 -11.95 -13.82 18.88
C LEU A 82 -12.03 -15.20 19.58
N CYS A 83 -10.97 -15.59 20.28
CA CYS A 83 -10.82 -16.90 20.90
C CYS A 83 -10.47 -16.80 22.40
N CYS A 84 -10.48 -17.93 23.10
CA CYS A 84 -10.22 -18.03 24.54
C CYS A 84 -11.07 -17.05 25.37
N ASN A 85 -12.38 -17.03 25.13
CA ASN A 85 -13.34 -16.13 25.80
C ASN A 85 -12.99 -14.63 25.73
N GLY A 86 -12.43 -14.17 24.61
CA GLY A 86 -12.08 -12.76 24.41
C GLY A 86 -10.65 -12.41 24.79
N ARG A 87 -9.84 -13.39 25.24
CA ARG A 87 -8.45 -13.14 25.63
C ARG A 87 -7.55 -12.85 24.44
N ASN A 88 -7.73 -13.60 23.36
CA ASN A 88 -6.85 -13.58 22.20
C ASN A 88 -7.66 -13.30 20.93
N LEU A 89 -7.00 -12.69 19.96
CA LEU A 89 -7.53 -12.45 18.62
C LEU A 89 -6.61 -13.11 17.61
N ILE A 90 -7.16 -13.73 16.58
CA ILE A 90 -6.42 -14.20 15.41
C ILE A 90 -6.90 -13.43 14.19
N SER A 91 -5.99 -12.98 13.36
CA SER A 91 -6.31 -12.21 12.14
C SER A 91 -5.66 -12.81 10.91
N ALA A 92 -6.34 -12.69 9.77
CA ALA A 92 -5.88 -13.10 8.45
C ALA A 92 -5.78 -11.89 7.53
N SER A 93 -4.72 -11.79 6.73
CA SER A 93 -4.48 -10.62 5.89
C SER A 93 -4.00 -10.96 4.47
N CYS A 94 -4.18 -9.99 3.56
CA CYS A 94 -3.56 -9.97 2.24
C CYS A 94 -2.03 -9.84 2.31
N ASP A 95 -1.43 -9.52 3.45
CA ASP A 95 0.02 -9.55 3.62
C ASP A 95 0.62 -10.97 3.69
N THR A 96 -0.19 -12.00 3.38
CA THR A 96 0.11 -13.45 3.42
C THR A 96 0.30 -14.02 4.83
N THR A 97 0.07 -13.24 5.89
CA THR A 97 0.31 -13.68 7.26
C THR A 97 -0.98 -13.89 8.06
N VAL A 98 -0.88 -14.80 9.03
CA VAL A 98 -1.85 -14.92 10.13
C VAL A 98 -1.18 -14.41 11.39
N LYS A 99 -1.82 -13.50 12.12
CA LYS A 99 -1.26 -12.94 13.35
C LYS A 99 -2.09 -13.33 14.56
N VAL A 100 -1.38 -13.58 15.65
CA VAL A 100 -1.95 -13.90 16.96
C VAL A 100 -1.74 -12.71 17.86
N TRP A 101 -2.79 -12.25 18.51
CA TRP A 101 -2.79 -11.03 19.29
C TRP A 101 -3.29 -11.27 20.70
N ASN A 102 -2.76 -10.47 21.63
CA ASN A 102 -3.41 -10.28 22.91
C ASN A 102 -4.52 -9.24 22.74
N ALA A 103 -5.79 -9.67 22.78
CA ALA A 103 -6.93 -8.80 22.50
C ALA A 103 -7.13 -7.74 23.60
N HIS A 104 -6.73 -8.03 24.84
CA HIS A 104 -6.86 -7.11 25.97
C HIS A 104 -5.87 -5.96 25.89
N LYS A 105 -4.59 -6.30 25.64
CA LYS A 105 -3.48 -5.33 25.60
C LYS A 105 -3.24 -4.73 24.21
N GLY A 106 -3.78 -5.32 23.15
CA GLY A 106 -3.75 -4.75 21.79
C GLY A 106 -2.42 -4.94 21.02
N PHE A 107 -1.55 -5.88 21.41
CA PHE A 107 -0.28 -6.12 20.71
C PHE A 107 -0.23 -7.50 20.03
N CYS A 108 0.57 -7.58 18.96
CA CYS A 108 0.81 -8.81 18.21
C CYS A 108 1.82 -9.69 18.98
N MET A 109 1.45 -10.92 19.28
CA MET A 109 2.29 -11.91 19.95
C MET A 109 3.15 -12.69 18.96
N SER A 110 2.53 -13.19 17.88
CA SER A 110 3.17 -14.11 16.92
C SER A 110 2.68 -13.85 15.50
N THR A 111 3.57 -14.01 14.52
CA THR A 111 3.25 -13.93 13.09
C THR A 111 3.53 -15.26 12.40
N LEU A 112 2.48 -15.93 11.93
CA LEU A 112 2.53 -17.18 11.20
C LEU A 112 2.68 -16.89 9.70
N ARG A 113 3.76 -17.38 9.10
CA ARG A 113 4.15 -17.11 7.70
C ARG A 113 4.07 -18.37 6.83
N THR A 114 3.06 -19.21 7.04
CA THR A 114 2.88 -20.48 6.33
C THR A 114 2.17 -20.33 5.00
N HIS A 115 1.23 -19.39 4.92
CA HIS A 115 0.53 -19.09 3.69
C HIS A 115 1.46 -18.44 2.65
N ARG A 116 1.18 -18.70 1.38
CA ARG A 116 2.00 -18.22 0.24
C ARG A 116 1.33 -17.12 -0.57
N ASP A 117 0.08 -16.83 -0.26
CA ASP A 117 -0.78 -15.86 -0.93
C ASP A 117 -1.77 -15.30 0.11
N TYR A 118 -2.69 -14.44 -0.31
CA TYR A 118 -3.60 -13.71 0.58
C TYR A 118 -4.46 -14.67 1.41
N VAL A 119 -4.46 -14.48 2.73
CA VAL A 119 -5.30 -15.26 3.65
C VAL A 119 -6.67 -14.59 3.71
N GLN A 120 -7.70 -15.29 3.27
CA GLN A 120 -9.04 -14.71 3.04
C GLN A 120 -10.00 -14.98 4.19
N ALA A 121 -9.93 -16.15 4.82
CA ALA A 121 -10.92 -16.58 5.79
C ALA A 121 -10.29 -17.33 6.96
N LEU A 122 -10.90 -17.16 8.13
CA LEU A 122 -10.64 -17.91 9.33
C LEU A 122 -11.89 -18.72 9.71
N ALA A 123 -11.69 -19.82 10.42
CA ALA A 123 -12.78 -20.55 11.06
C ALA A 123 -12.38 -20.97 12.47
N TYR A 124 -13.36 -21.12 13.35
CA TYR A 124 -13.11 -21.33 14.76
C TYR A 124 -14.01 -22.42 15.36
N ALA A 125 -13.38 -23.37 16.04
CA ALA A 125 -14.03 -24.36 16.88
C ALA A 125 -13.81 -23.99 18.35
N ARG A 126 -14.84 -23.40 18.97
CA ARG A 126 -14.84 -22.93 20.37
C ARG A 126 -14.46 -24.03 21.37
N ASP A 127 -15.05 -25.21 21.27
CA ASP A 127 -14.95 -26.22 22.33
C ASP A 127 -13.54 -26.82 22.42
N ARG A 128 -12.74 -26.67 21.37
CA ARG A 128 -11.35 -27.15 21.29
C ARG A 128 -10.32 -26.05 21.21
N GLU A 129 -10.75 -24.80 21.18
CA GLU A 129 -9.87 -23.65 20.95
C GLU A 129 -8.98 -23.87 19.70
N GLN A 130 -9.59 -24.35 18.61
CA GLN A 130 -8.91 -24.64 17.35
C GLN A 130 -9.33 -23.63 16.28
N VAL A 131 -8.36 -23.03 15.60
CA VAL A 131 -8.59 -22.11 14.49
C VAL A 131 -8.05 -22.70 13.19
N ALA A 132 -8.77 -22.46 12.10
CA ALA A 132 -8.33 -22.77 10.76
C ALA A 132 -8.13 -21.48 9.95
N SER A 133 -7.15 -21.46 9.07
CA SER A 133 -6.91 -20.35 8.14
C SER A 133 -6.83 -20.84 6.71
N ALA A 134 -7.43 -20.10 5.79
CA ALA A 134 -7.46 -20.44 4.37
C ALA A 134 -7.34 -19.20 3.48
N GLY A 135 -6.80 -19.37 2.28
CA GLY A 135 -6.54 -18.26 1.38
C GLY A 135 -6.48 -18.63 -0.10
N LEU A 136 -5.93 -17.69 -0.86
CA LEU A 136 -5.76 -17.81 -2.31
C LEU A 136 -4.71 -18.86 -2.70
N ASP A 137 -3.83 -19.22 -1.75
CA ASP A 137 -2.83 -20.28 -1.89
C ASP A 137 -3.41 -21.70 -1.88
N LYS A 138 -4.74 -21.81 -1.77
CA LYS A 138 -5.51 -23.06 -1.84
C LYS A 138 -5.24 -23.99 -0.65
N ALA A 139 -4.47 -23.55 0.32
CA ALA A 139 -4.14 -24.31 1.52
C ALA A 139 -5.10 -23.95 2.65
N ILE A 140 -5.35 -24.93 3.51
CA ILE A 140 -6.03 -24.71 4.79
C ILE A 140 -5.08 -25.21 5.88
N PHE A 141 -4.74 -24.36 6.82
CA PHE A 141 -3.94 -24.72 8.00
C PHE A 141 -4.80 -24.75 9.25
N LEU A 142 -4.56 -25.74 10.11
CA LEU A 142 -5.19 -25.87 11.41
C LEU A 142 -4.18 -25.52 12.51
N TRP A 143 -4.67 -24.77 13.49
CA TRP A 143 -3.90 -24.20 14.57
C TRP A 143 -4.61 -24.45 15.89
N ASP A 144 -3.88 -24.96 16.87
CA ASP A 144 -4.33 -24.95 18.26
C ASP A 144 -3.96 -23.60 18.90
N VAL A 145 -4.98 -22.86 19.35
CA VAL A 145 -4.80 -21.53 19.93
C VAL A 145 -3.96 -21.59 21.21
N ASN A 146 -4.09 -22.65 22.00
CA ASN A 146 -3.32 -22.80 23.23
C ASN A 146 -1.82 -22.94 22.91
N THR A 147 -1.48 -23.77 21.92
CA THR A 147 -0.11 -23.89 21.41
C THR A 147 0.41 -22.55 20.88
N LEU A 148 -0.39 -21.82 20.10
CA LEU A 148 0.00 -20.52 19.53
C LEU A 148 0.26 -19.43 20.60
N THR A 149 -0.53 -19.44 21.66
CA THR A 149 -0.42 -18.44 22.75
C THR A 149 0.69 -18.77 23.74
N ALA A 150 1.14 -20.02 23.78
CA ALA A 150 2.28 -20.49 24.56
C ALA A 150 3.64 -20.29 23.86
N LEU A 151 3.67 -19.74 22.65
CA LEU A 151 4.91 -19.45 21.94
C LEU A 151 5.73 -18.39 22.69
N THR A 152 7.01 -18.69 22.87
CA THR A 152 7.99 -17.80 23.51
C THR A 152 9.27 -17.76 22.67
N ALA A 153 10.21 -16.88 23.00
CA ALA A 153 11.51 -16.84 22.33
C ALA A 153 12.25 -18.20 22.36
N SER A 154 12.02 -19.02 23.39
CA SER A 154 12.61 -20.36 23.52
C SER A 154 11.79 -21.48 22.88
N ASN A 155 10.51 -21.27 22.58
CA ASN A 155 9.63 -22.24 21.93
C ASN A 155 8.92 -21.58 20.73
N ASN A 156 9.63 -21.51 19.60
CA ASN A 156 9.17 -20.86 18.37
C ASN A 156 8.73 -21.86 17.27
N THR A 157 8.69 -23.16 17.57
CA THR A 157 8.30 -24.20 16.60
C THR A 157 6.80 -24.48 16.70
N VAL A 158 6.07 -24.24 15.60
CA VAL A 158 4.64 -24.60 15.48
C VAL A 158 4.52 -25.78 14.54
N THR A 159 3.88 -26.87 15.00
CA THR A 159 3.48 -27.97 14.11
C THR A 159 2.28 -27.54 13.29
N THR A 160 2.40 -27.64 11.96
CA THR A 160 1.33 -27.24 11.05
C THR A 160 0.59 -28.48 10.58
N SER A 161 -0.72 -28.53 10.85
CA SER A 161 -1.60 -29.50 10.21
C SER A 161 -2.27 -28.84 9.01
N SER A 162 -2.19 -29.45 7.83
CA SER A 162 -2.78 -28.90 6.61
C SER A 162 -3.85 -29.83 6.05
N LEU A 163 -4.95 -29.24 5.57
CA LEU A 163 -5.98 -29.98 4.85
C LEU A 163 -5.73 -29.82 3.36
N THR A 164 -5.53 -30.93 2.68
CA THR A 164 -5.26 -30.95 1.24
C THR A 164 -6.53 -31.23 0.44
N GLY A 165 -6.53 -30.77 -0.81
CA GLY A 165 -7.51 -31.19 -1.81
C GLY A 165 -8.24 -30.06 -2.53
N SER A 166 -8.21 -28.83 -2.01
CA SER A 166 -8.69 -27.64 -2.73
C SER A 166 -7.82 -27.40 -3.96
N LYS A 167 -8.44 -27.27 -5.14
CA LYS A 167 -7.78 -27.03 -6.44
C LYS A 167 -7.81 -25.56 -6.82
N ASP A 168 -8.66 -24.77 -6.16
CA ASP A 168 -8.83 -23.35 -6.43
C ASP A 168 -8.84 -22.49 -5.16
N SER A 169 -8.77 -21.18 -5.35
CA SER A 169 -8.64 -20.18 -4.28
C SER A 169 -9.84 -20.20 -3.32
N ILE A 170 -9.56 -20.19 -2.02
CA ILE A 170 -10.57 -20.31 -0.96
C ILE A 170 -10.95 -18.91 -0.48
N TYR A 171 -12.26 -18.64 -0.42
CA TYR A 171 -12.83 -17.34 -0.04
C TYR A 171 -13.62 -17.39 1.27
N SER A 172 -14.07 -18.57 1.70
CA SER A 172 -14.81 -18.74 2.94
C SER A 172 -14.45 -20.04 3.64
N LEU A 173 -14.50 -20.01 4.97
CA LEU A 173 -14.18 -21.14 5.82
C LEU A 173 -15.15 -21.12 7.01
N ALA A 174 -15.62 -22.29 7.43
CA ALA A 174 -16.44 -22.40 8.63
C ALA A 174 -16.19 -23.73 9.34
N MET A 175 -16.28 -23.70 10.67
CA MET A 175 -16.15 -24.86 11.56
C MET A 175 -17.33 -24.90 12.51
N ASN A 176 -17.72 -26.10 12.93
CA ASN A 176 -18.67 -26.23 14.03
C ASN A 176 -17.97 -26.05 15.39
N PRO A 177 -18.68 -25.62 16.45
CA PRO A 177 -18.12 -25.39 17.78
C PRO A 177 -17.32 -26.57 18.33
N SER A 178 -17.79 -27.80 18.11
CA SER A 178 -17.14 -29.02 18.61
C SER A 178 -15.91 -29.47 17.80
N GLY A 179 -15.60 -28.80 16.68
CA GLY A 179 -14.43 -29.10 15.86
C GLY A 179 -14.46 -30.50 15.25
N THR A 180 -15.61 -30.93 14.74
CA THR A 180 -15.80 -32.22 14.04
C THR A 180 -15.95 -32.05 12.54
N VAL A 181 -16.31 -30.85 12.08
CA VAL A 181 -16.57 -30.53 10.68
C VAL A 181 -15.91 -29.20 10.35
N ILE A 182 -15.16 -29.18 9.26
CA ILE A 182 -14.69 -27.95 8.61
C ILE A 182 -15.15 -27.93 7.16
N VAL A 183 -15.65 -26.78 6.72
CA VAL A 183 -16.20 -26.56 5.38
C VAL A 183 -15.46 -25.39 4.73
N SER A 184 -15.04 -25.55 3.49
CA SER A 184 -14.45 -24.47 2.68
C SER A 184 -15.31 -24.15 1.47
N GLY A 185 -15.42 -22.87 1.15
CA GLY A 185 -16.02 -22.32 -0.06
C GLY A 185 -14.95 -21.66 -0.94
N SER A 186 -15.01 -21.95 -2.23
CA SER A 186 -13.98 -21.55 -3.20
C SER A 186 -14.61 -21.16 -4.54
N THR A 187 -13.78 -20.65 -5.44
CA THR A 187 -14.12 -20.44 -6.86
C THR A 187 -14.32 -21.75 -7.64
N GLU A 188 -14.13 -22.92 -7.02
CA GLU A 188 -14.57 -24.20 -7.61
C GLU A 188 -16.11 -24.34 -7.64
N ASN A 189 -16.85 -23.44 -6.98
CA ASN A 189 -18.32 -23.50 -6.81
C ASN A 189 -18.80 -24.74 -6.06
N ILE A 190 -17.88 -25.45 -5.39
CA ILE A 190 -18.10 -26.68 -4.64
C ILE A 190 -17.73 -26.42 -3.18
N LEU A 191 -18.53 -26.94 -2.27
CA LEU A 191 -18.21 -26.98 -0.84
C LEU A 191 -17.45 -28.26 -0.55
N ARG A 192 -16.31 -28.13 0.10
CA ARG A 192 -15.50 -29.28 0.53
C ARG A 192 -15.53 -29.37 2.03
N ILE A 193 -15.66 -30.61 2.51
CA ILE A 193 -15.80 -30.91 3.93
C ILE A 193 -14.73 -31.90 4.37
N TRP A 194 -14.12 -31.61 5.52
CA TRP A 194 -13.13 -32.47 6.16
C TRP A 194 -13.50 -32.68 7.63
N ASP A 195 -12.97 -33.75 8.21
CA ASP A 195 -12.86 -33.90 9.65
C ASP A 195 -11.49 -33.34 10.10
N PRO A 196 -11.45 -32.25 10.89
CA PRO A 196 -10.19 -31.63 11.31
C PRO A 196 -9.37 -32.47 12.30
N ARG A 197 -9.94 -33.52 12.92
CA ARG A 197 -9.16 -34.45 13.79
C ARG A 197 -8.27 -35.38 12.99
N THR A 198 -8.86 -35.97 11.96
CA THR A 198 -8.20 -37.00 11.15
C THR A 198 -7.52 -36.41 9.93
N CYS A 199 -7.77 -35.12 9.64
CA CYS A 199 -7.37 -34.45 8.40
C CYS A 199 -7.87 -35.19 7.13
N THR A 200 -8.93 -35.99 7.27
CA THR A 200 -9.49 -36.76 6.17
C THR A 200 -10.59 -35.98 5.47
N ARG A 201 -10.62 -36.09 4.13
CA ARG A 201 -11.69 -35.51 3.33
C ARG A 201 -12.95 -36.36 3.47
N SER A 202 -14.03 -35.75 3.91
CA SER A 202 -15.32 -36.41 4.12
C SER A 202 -16.13 -36.43 2.82
N MET A 203 -16.51 -35.26 2.29
CA MET A 203 -17.44 -35.17 1.15
C MET A 203 -17.27 -33.89 0.33
N LYS A 204 -17.99 -33.82 -0.80
CA LYS A 204 -18.08 -32.65 -1.70
C LYS A 204 -19.54 -32.36 -2.00
N LEU A 205 -19.97 -31.12 -1.79
CA LEU A 205 -21.34 -30.70 -2.09
C LEU A 205 -21.34 -29.79 -3.32
N ARG A 206 -22.07 -30.22 -4.35
CA ARG A 206 -22.23 -29.49 -5.63
C ARG A 206 -23.60 -28.85 -5.67
N GLY A 207 -23.67 -27.63 -6.20
CA GLY A 207 -24.95 -26.99 -6.49
C GLY A 207 -24.90 -25.47 -6.60
N HIS A 208 -23.87 -24.80 -6.10
CA HIS A 208 -23.61 -23.40 -6.43
C HIS A 208 -23.06 -23.26 -7.85
N THR A 209 -23.31 -22.12 -8.46
CA THR A 209 -22.87 -21.80 -9.84
C THR A 209 -21.74 -20.79 -9.89
N GLU A 210 -21.50 -20.08 -8.78
CA GLU A 210 -20.38 -19.14 -8.62
C GLU A 210 -19.70 -19.28 -7.24
N ASN A 211 -18.70 -18.42 -7.01
CA ASN A 211 -17.84 -18.41 -5.83
C ASN A 211 -18.63 -18.29 -4.52
N VAL A 212 -18.33 -19.18 -3.58
CA VAL A 212 -18.94 -19.23 -2.24
C VAL A 212 -18.17 -18.35 -1.27
N ARG A 213 -18.78 -17.24 -0.85
CA ARG A 213 -18.13 -16.20 -0.03
C ARG A 213 -18.54 -16.18 1.44
N ALA A 214 -19.63 -16.84 1.82
CA ALA A 214 -20.06 -16.94 3.21
C ALA A 214 -20.46 -18.37 3.57
N LEU A 215 -20.06 -18.81 4.76
CA LEU A 215 -20.37 -20.13 5.28
C LEU A 215 -20.70 -20.07 6.76
N VAL A 216 -21.73 -20.82 7.14
CA VAL A 216 -22.06 -21.08 8.55
C VAL A 216 -22.40 -22.56 8.72
N VAL A 217 -21.84 -23.18 9.75
CA VAL A 217 -22.12 -24.58 10.10
C VAL A 217 -23.02 -24.59 11.34
N SER A 218 -23.98 -25.50 11.38
CA SER A 218 -24.83 -25.68 12.56
C SER A 218 -24.01 -26.15 13.77
N PRO A 219 -24.42 -25.83 15.01
CA PRO A 219 -23.67 -26.21 16.21
C PRO A 219 -23.42 -27.73 16.33
N ASP A 220 -24.39 -28.54 15.91
CA ASP A 220 -24.30 -30.01 15.88
C ASP A 220 -23.46 -30.55 14.70
N GLY A 221 -23.09 -29.71 13.74
CA GLY A 221 -22.38 -30.12 12.53
C GLY A 221 -23.20 -30.96 11.57
N SER A 222 -24.54 -30.92 11.63
CA SER A 222 -25.42 -31.69 10.73
C SER A 222 -25.83 -30.91 9.47
N GLN A 223 -25.81 -29.57 9.52
CA GLN A 223 -26.24 -28.68 8.45
C GLN A 223 -25.21 -27.59 8.15
N VAL A 224 -25.22 -27.12 6.92
CA VAL A 224 -24.41 -25.99 6.45
C VAL A 224 -25.31 -25.01 5.73
N VAL A 225 -25.13 -23.72 5.97
CA VAL A 225 -25.74 -22.65 5.18
C VAL A 225 -24.61 -21.94 4.42
N SER A 226 -24.77 -21.78 3.11
CA SER A 226 -23.77 -21.14 2.25
C SER A 226 -24.37 -20.01 1.43
N GLY A 227 -23.62 -18.92 1.31
CA GLY A 227 -23.95 -17.75 0.49
C GLY A 227 -22.95 -17.63 -0.65
N SER A 228 -23.44 -17.49 -1.87
CA SER A 228 -22.61 -17.45 -3.07
C SER A 228 -22.82 -16.17 -3.88
N SER A 229 -21.83 -15.89 -4.71
CA SER A 229 -21.85 -14.81 -5.70
C SER A 229 -22.96 -15.00 -6.75
N ASP A 230 -23.51 -16.23 -6.86
CA ASP A 230 -24.68 -16.55 -7.69
C ASP A 230 -26.01 -15.96 -7.17
N GLY A 231 -25.98 -15.23 -6.06
CA GLY A 231 -27.13 -14.59 -5.45
C GLY A 231 -28.02 -15.53 -4.62
N THR A 232 -27.65 -16.82 -4.52
CA THR A 232 -28.41 -17.81 -3.78
C THR A 232 -27.83 -18.10 -2.40
N ILE A 233 -28.73 -18.42 -1.47
CA ILE A 233 -28.38 -19.02 -0.19
C ILE A 233 -28.83 -20.48 -0.24
N LYS A 234 -27.94 -21.41 0.07
CA LYS A 234 -28.24 -22.84 0.06
C LYS A 234 -28.08 -23.44 1.45
N VAL A 235 -29.05 -24.29 1.81
CA VAL A 235 -28.99 -25.11 3.01
C VAL A 235 -28.65 -26.54 2.61
N TRP A 236 -27.69 -27.13 3.30
CA TRP A 236 -27.16 -28.46 3.03
C TRP A 236 -27.34 -29.33 4.25
N ASN A 237 -27.73 -30.58 4.02
CA ASN A 237 -27.72 -31.61 5.04
C ASN A 237 -26.50 -32.51 4.83
N LEU A 238 -25.61 -32.56 5.83
CA LEU A 238 -24.36 -33.31 5.75
C LEU A 238 -24.56 -34.83 5.85
N GLY A 239 -25.59 -35.30 6.56
CA GLY A 239 -25.95 -36.72 6.60
C GLY A 239 -26.48 -37.23 5.25
N GLN A 240 -27.25 -36.41 4.54
CA GLN A 240 -27.79 -36.73 3.21
C GLN A 240 -26.87 -36.33 2.06
N GLN A 241 -25.78 -35.61 2.35
CA GLN A 241 -24.80 -35.11 1.38
C GLN A 241 -25.40 -34.33 0.20
N ARG A 242 -26.47 -33.56 0.44
CA ARG A 242 -27.19 -32.83 -0.61
C ARG A 242 -27.70 -31.47 -0.15
N CYS A 243 -27.98 -30.61 -1.12
CA CYS A 243 -28.74 -29.39 -0.90
C CYS A 243 -30.20 -29.77 -0.60
N ILE A 244 -30.73 -29.28 0.52
CA ILE A 244 -32.12 -29.48 0.91
C ILE A 244 -33.00 -28.28 0.52
N GLN A 245 -32.40 -27.10 0.36
CA GLN A 245 -33.14 -25.87 0.10
C GLN A 245 -32.27 -24.82 -0.59
N THR A 246 -32.86 -24.09 -1.53
CA THR A 246 -32.24 -22.93 -2.18
C THR A 246 -33.16 -21.72 -2.03
N ILE A 247 -32.62 -20.63 -1.50
CA ILE A 247 -33.33 -19.40 -1.17
C ILE A 247 -32.83 -18.30 -2.12
N HIS A 248 -33.76 -17.61 -2.79
CA HIS A 248 -33.50 -16.56 -3.79
C HIS A 248 -34.09 -15.23 -3.29
N VAL A 249 -33.40 -14.60 -2.34
CA VAL A 249 -33.85 -13.33 -1.74
C VAL A 249 -33.05 -12.11 -2.23
N HIS A 250 -31.85 -12.32 -2.79
CA HIS A 250 -30.98 -11.26 -3.28
C HIS A 250 -30.92 -11.22 -4.80
N LYS A 251 -30.67 -10.03 -5.35
CA LYS A 251 -30.51 -9.83 -6.81
C LYS A 251 -29.06 -10.03 -7.27
N GLU A 252 -28.11 -9.82 -6.36
CA GLU A 252 -26.68 -9.98 -6.60
C GLU A 252 -26.06 -10.92 -5.55
N GLY A 253 -24.76 -11.17 -5.69
CA GLY A 253 -24.00 -12.11 -4.86
C GLY A 253 -24.09 -11.87 -3.35
N VAL A 254 -24.35 -12.94 -2.60
CA VAL A 254 -24.42 -12.96 -1.14
C VAL A 254 -23.03 -13.14 -0.55
N TRP A 255 -22.61 -12.21 0.29
CA TRP A 255 -21.22 -12.09 0.76
C TRP A 255 -21.06 -12.28 2.25
N ALA A 256 -22.11 -12.01 3.03
CA ALA A 256 -22.11 -12.18 4.48
C ALA A 256 -23.33 -13.01 4.91
N LEU A 257 -23.12 -13.91 5.88
CA LEU A 257 -24.18 -14.67 6.52
C LEU A 257 -23.98 -14.65 8.03
N LEU A 258 -25.07 -14.53 8.76
CA LEU A 258 -25.12 -14.60 10.21
C LEU A 258 -26.34 -15.42 10.61
N MET A 259 -26.14 -16.44 11.45
CA MET A 259 -27.20 -17.34 11.90
C MET A 259 -27.63 -17.04 13.33
N SER A 260 -28.92 -17.24 13.61
CA SER A 260 -29.43 -17.26 14.99
C SER A 260 -28.94 -18.48 15.77
N GLU A 261 -28.90 -18.40 17.10
CA GLU A 261 -28.39 -19.49 17.96
C GLU A 261 -29.20 -20.80 17.83
N ASN A 262 -30.50 -20.69 17.58
CA ASN A 262 -31.38 -21.82 17.33
C ASN A 262 -31.32 -22.35 15.89
N PHE A 263 -30.48 -21.76 15.03
CA PHE A 263 -30.30 -22.12 13.63
C PHE A 263 -31.60 -22.09 12.80
N GLN A 264 -32.55 -21.21 13.16
CA GLN A 264 -33.85 -21.08 12.46
C GLN A 264 -33.89 -19.91 11.48
N TYR A 265 -33.15 -18.83 11.78
CA TYR A 265 -33.14 -17.61 10.98
C TYR A 265 -31.74 -17.35 10.44
N VAL A 266 -31.68 -16.95 9.17
CA VAL A 266 -30.46 -16.50 8.51
C VAL A 266 -30.59 -15.01 8.23
N ILE A 267 -29.56 -14.24 8.59
CA ILE A 267 -29.39 -12.85 8.21
C ILE A 267 -28.34 -12.84 7.10
N SER A 268 -28.71 -12.35 5.93
CA SER A 268 -27.85 -12.30 4.76
C SER A 268 -27.55 -10.87 4.35
N GLY A 269 -26.29 -10.61 4.00
CA GLY A 269 -25.81 -9.37 3.43
C GLY A 269 -25.25 -9.61 2.04
N SER A 270 -25.63 -8.76 1.08
CA SER A 270 -25.31 -8.94 -0.33
C SER A 270 -24.63 -7.72 -0.94
N ARG A 271 -24.05 -7.94 -2.13
CA ARG A 271 -23.56 -6.90 -3.02
C ARG A 271 -24.66 -5.91 -3.44
N ASP A 272 -25.92 -6.36 -3.45
CA ASP A 272 -27.10 -5.51 -3.71
C ASP A 272 -27.41 -4.50 -2.59
N LYS A 273 -26.57 -4.46 -1.54
CA LYS A 273 -26.64 -3.58 -0.35
C LYS A 273 -27.77 -3.93 0.62
N ASN A 274 -28.62 -4.90 0.32
CA ASN A 274 -29.71 -5.28 1.20
C ASN A 274 -29.22 -6.20 2.30
N ILE A 275 -29.77 -6.00 3.50
CA ILE A 275 -29.67 -6.94 4.61
C ILE A 275 -31.05 -7.54 4.82
N ILE A 276 -31.15 -8.87 4.70
CA ILE A 276 -32.44 -9.58 4.75
C ILE A 276 -32.38 -10.65 5.85
N VAL A 277 -33.41 -10.74 6.67
CA VAL A 277 -33.63 -11.87 7.59
C VAL A 277 -34.60 -12.83 6.92
N THR A 278 -34.24 -14.11 6.84
CA THR A 278 -35.07 -15.17 6.25
C THR A 278 -35.23 -16.33 7.22
N GLU A 279 -36.43 -16.86 7.36
CA GLU A 279 -36.67 -18.10 8.10
C GLU A 279 -36.30 -19.32 7.22
N LEU A 280 -35.44 -20.20 7.73
CA LEU A 280 -34.99 -21.37 6.97
C LEU A 280 -36.14 -22.35 6.69
N ARG A 281 -37.05 -22.56 7.64
CA ARG A 281 -38.18 -23.48 7.45
C ARG A 281 -39.17 -22.99 6.40
N ASN A 282 -39.34 -21.67 6.30
CA ASN A 282 -40.25 -21.06 5.35
C ASN A 282 -39.60 -19.84 4.67
N PRO A 283 -38.92 -20.02 3.52
CA PRO A 283 -38.23 -18.94 2.84
C PRO A 283 -39.12 -17.83 2.30
N SER A 284 -40.44 -18.09 2.13
CA SER A 284 -41.38 -17.01 1.77
C SER A 284 -41.49 -15.98 2.90
N ASN A 285 -41.15 -16.41 4.12
CA ASN A 285 -40.99 -15.56 5.27
C ASN A 285 -39.55 -14.95 5.18
N SER A 286 -39.42 -13.86 4.43
CA SER A 286 -38.19 -13.05 4.36
C SER A 286 -38.51 -11.57 4.53
N VAL A 287 -37.70 -10.86 5.32
CA VAL A 287 -37.90 -9.43 5.64
C VAL A 287 -36.63 -8.65 5.42
N LEU A 288 -36.74 -7.56 4.66
CA LEU A 288 -35.68 -6.58 4.47
C LEU A 288 -35.45 -5.81 5.77
N VAL A 289 -34.27 -5.90 6.37
CA VAL A 289 -33.89 -5.12 7.57
C VAL A 289 -33.56 -3.68 7.19
N CYS A 290 -32.68 -3.52 6.20
CA CYS A 290 -32.24 -2.23 5.70
C CYS A 290 -31.59 -2.36 4.31
N GLU A 291 -31.47 -1.22 3.63
CA GLU A 291 -30.61 -1.04 2.47
C GLU A 291 -29.42 -0.18 2.90
N GLU A 292 -28.22 -0.77 2.86
CA GLU A 292 -26.97 -0.07 3.20
C GLU A 292 -26.53 0.90 2.10
N ARG A 293 -25.61 1.81 2.44
CA ARG A 293 -25.09 2.79 1.48
C ARG A 293 -24.12 2.17 0.47
N ALA A 294 -23.51 1.04 0.83
CA ALA A 294 -22.51 0.33 0.05
C ALA A 294 -22.65 -1.19 0.22
N PRO A 295 -22.06 -2.00 -0.68
CA PRO A 295 -22.10 -3.46 -0.60
C PRO A 295 -21.67 -4.00 0.77
N VAL A 296 -22.44 -4.96 1.32
CA VAL A 296 -22.23 -5.51 2.66
C VAL A 296 -21.12 -6.56 2.64
N LEU A 297 -20.16 -6.45 3.56
CA LEU A 297 -19.00 -7.34 3.65
C LEU A 297 -19.10 -8.37 4.78
N SER A 298 -19.49 -7.93 5.98
CA SER A 298 -19.62 -8.79 7.16
C SER A 298 -20.72 -8.27 8.08
N LEU A 299 -21.32 -9.20 8.83
CA LEU A 299 -22.40 -8.97 9.77
C LEU A 299 -22.01 -9.49 11.16
N GLY A 300 -22.51 -8.87 12.22
CA GLY A 300 -22.36 -9.35 13.59
C GLY A 300 -23.49 -8.89 14.49
N TYR A 301 -23.92 -9.69 15.46
CA TYR A 301 -24.95 -9.25 16.40
C TYR A 301 -24.47 -8.11 17.31
N ASN A 302 -25.38 -7.27 17.79
CA ASN A 302 -25.12 -6.42 18.94
C ASN A 302 -25.16 -7.24 20.25
N ILE A 303 -24.80 -6.61 21.38
CA ILE A 303 -24.75 -7.28 22.70
C ILE A 303 -26.09 -7.94 23.05
N ASP A 304 -27.20 -7.23 22.82
CA ASP A 304 -28.54 -7.68 23.21
C ASP A 304 -29.24 -8.54 22.15
N LYS A 305 -28.58 -8.78 21.00
CA LYS A 305 -29.13 -9.45 19.80
C LYS A 305 -30.41 -8.80 19.23
N THR A 306 -30.70 -7.57 19.62
CA THR A 306 -31.81 -6.75 19.10
C THR A 306 -31.45 -6.02 17.81
N GLY A 307 -30.18 -6.05 17.42
CA GLY A 307 -29.66 -5.38 16.23
C GLY A 307 -28.50 -6.14 15.60
N VAL A 308 -28.15 -5.73 14.38
CA VAL A 308 -27.04 -6.27 13.59
C VAL A 308 -26.08 -5.15 13.19
N TRP A 309 -24.83 -5.31 13.56
CA TRP A 309 -23.72 -4.54 13.02
C TRP A 309 -23.43 -4.98 11.59
N ALA A 310 -23.37 -4.01 10.69
CA ALA A 310 -23.03 -4.20 9.29
C ALA A 310 -21.76 -3.43 8.95
N THR A 311 -20.90 -4.10 8.20
CA THR A 311 -19.72 -3.50 7.56
C THR A 311 -19.87 -3.51 6.06
N THR A 312 -19.30 -2.52 5.40
CA THR A 312 -19.45 -2.31 3.97
C THR A 312 -18.12 -1.92 3.33
N TRP A 313 -18.14 -1.61 2.02
CA TRP A 313 -17.00 -0.98 1.35
C TRP A 313 -16.65 0.41 1.87
N ASN A 314 -17.56 1.06 2.59
CA ASN A 314 -17.29 2.32 3.27
C ASN A 314 -16.62 2.06 4.63
N SER A 315 -15.92 3.07 5.13
CA SER A 315 -15.22 3.02 6.42
C SER A 315 -16.15 3.06 7.64
N ASP A 316 -17.41 3.48 7.47
CA ASP A 316 -18.41 3.49 8.53
C ASP A 316 -18.86 2.08 8.91
N ILE A 317 -19.16 1.89 10.20
CA ILE A 317 -19.79 0.67 10.72
C ILE A 317 -21.12 1.06 11.35
N ARG A 318 -22.23 0.50 10.84
CA ARG A 318 -23.59 0.85 11.30
C ARG A 318 -24.22 -0.33 12.03
N CYS A 319 -25.05 -0.02 13.01
CA CYS A 319 -25.88 -0.99 13.72
C CYS A 319 -27.35 -0.75 13.39
N TRP A 320 -28.01 -1.77 12.85
CA TRP A 320 -29.40 -1.72 12.43
C TRP A 320 -30.28 -2.50 13.38
N LYS A 321 -31.48 -1.99 13.68
CA LYS A 321 -32.45 -2.71 14.51
C LYS A 321 -33.00 -3.92 13.76
N LEU A 322 -33.02 -5.09 14.40
CA LEU A 322 -33.64 -6.27 13.84
C LEU A 322 -35.16 -6.24 14.06
N PRO A 323 -35.96 -6.71 13.09
CA PRO A 323 -37.41 -6.81 13.25
C PRO A 323 -37.74 -7.81 14.37
N LEU A 324 -38.64 -7.41 15.26
CA LEU A 324 -39.13 -8.29 16.34
C LEU A 324 -40.01 -9.39 15.72
N TYR A 325 -39.79 -10.63 16.17
CA TYR A 325 -40.68 -11.75 15.86
C TYR A 325 -41.86 -11.71 16.84
N ASP A 326 -42.92 -10.96 16.51
CA ASP A 326 -44.14 -10.97 17.31
C ASP A 326 -44.98 -12.21 16.98
N LYS A 327 -45.15 -13.11 17.95
CA LYS A 327 -46.01 -14.29 17.83
C LYS A 327 -47.51 -13.99 17.95
N CYS A 328 -47.93 -12.74 18.05
CA CYS A 328 -49.30 -12.38 18.39
C CYS A 328 -49.90 -11.34 17.45
N THR A 329 -50.47 -11.80 16.33
CA THR A 329 -51.68 -11.17 15.77
C THR A 329 -52.73 -12.26 15.61
N LEU A 330 -53.75 -12.21 16.47
CA LEU A 330 -54.98 -12.99 16.28
C LEU A 330 -55.63 -12.48 14.99
N THR A 331 -55.52 -13.22 13.89
CA THR A 331 -56.39 -12.99 12.75
C THR A 331 -57.79 -13.44 13.12
N SER A 332 -58.81 -12.69 12.70
CA SER A 332 -60.24 -12.97 12.92
C SER A 332 -60.75 -14.25 12.21
N SER A 333 -59.86 -15.15 11.80
CA SER A 333 -60.15 -16.41 11.10
C SER A 333 -59.53 -17.66 11.74
N GLY A 334 -58.94 -17.56 12.95
CA GLY A 334 -58.49 -18.74 13.70
C GLY A 334 -57.21 -19.41 13.17
N GLY A 335 -56.52 -18.81 12.20
CA GLY A 335 -55.17 -19.18 11.79
C GLY A 335 -54.11 -18.34 12.50
N MET A 336 -53.15 -18.99 13.15
CA MET A 336 -51.93 -18.33 13.65
C MET A 336 -50.94 -18.14 12.49
N ASP A 337 -50.95 -16.99 11.84
CA ASP A 337 -49.86 -16.58 10.93
C ASP A 337 -48.89 -15.68 11.70
N ALA A 338 -47.70 -16.20 11.97
CA ALA A 338 -46.61 -15.40 12.53
C ALA A 338 -46.01 -14.53 11.43
N GLN A 339 -46.30 -13.22 11.46
CA GLN A 339 -45.73 -12.23 10.56
C GLN A 339 -44.78 -11.32 11.34
N TRP A 340 -43.61 -11.02 10.75
CA TRP A 340 -42.73 -10.00 11.31
C TRP A 340 -43.39 -8.62 11.25
N ALA A 341 -43.11 -7.80 12.26
CA ALA A 341 -43.36 -6.38 12.16
C ALA A 341 -42.63 -5.79 10.93
N ILE A 342 -43.27 -4.85 10.24
CA ILE A 342 -42.67 -4.15 9.09
C ILE A 342 -41.33 -3.57 9.55
N ALA A 343 -40.25 -3.96 8.86
CA ALA A 343 -38.93 -3.47 9.18
C ALA A 343 -38.86 -1.97 8.93
N SER A 344 -38.58 -1.23 9.99
CA SER A 344 -38.19 0.15 9.89
C SER A 344 -36.68 0.18 9.64
N ASN A 345 -36.25 0.89 8.59
CA ASN A 345 -34.85 1.18 8.26
C ASN A 345 -34.21 2.03 9.38
N THR A 346 -34.10 1.47 10.58
CA THR A 346 -33.82 2.16 11.83
C THR A 346 -32.39 1.90 12.23
N GLU A 347 -31.57 2.92 12.03
CA GLU A 347 -30.21 2.97 12.52
C GLU A 347 -30.24 3.15 14.06
N LEU A 348 -29.65 2.20 14.79
CA LEU A 348 -29.50 2.29 16.24
C LEU A 348 -28.29 3.15 16.59
N THR A 349 -27.16 2.90 15.93
CA THR A 349 -25.93 3.61 16.20
C THR A 349 -24.92 3.44 15.06
N CYS A 350 -23.96 4.37 14.95
CA CYS A 350 -22.94 4.37 13.91
C CYS A 350 -21.56 4.67 14.51
N ILE A 351 -20.55 3.94 14.05
CA ILE A 351 -19.13 4.24 14.25
C ILE A 351 -18.65 4.93 12.98
N LYS A 352 -18.26 6.21 13.11
CA LYS A 352 -17.81 7.02 11.98
C LYS A 352 -16.49 6.52 11.42
N GLY A 353 -16.43 6.34 10.11
CA GLY A 353 -15.22 6.14 9.33
C GLY A 353 -14.58 7.46 8.91
N GLY A 354 -13.31 7.40 8.52
CA GLY A 354 -12.57 8.51 7.92
C GLY A 354 -12.54 8.40 6.39
N ALA A 355 -12.11 9.48 5.73
CA ALA A 355 -12.05 9.55 4.29
C ALA A 355 -10.88 8.73 3.71
N ALA A 356 -11.17 7.92 2.68
CA ALA A 356 -10.21 7.07 2.00
C ALA A 356 -9.68 7.77 0.75
N VAL A 357 -8.36 7.82 0.54
CA VAL A 357 -7.78 8.33 -0.70
C VAL A 357 -8.08 7.36 -1.85
N LYS A 358 -8.73 7.83 -2.92
CA LYS A 358 -9.12 7.00 -4.08
C LYS A 358 -8.41 7.38 -5.37
N LYS A 359 -8.05 8.66 -5.55
CA LYS A 359 -7.29 9.14 -6.71
C LYS A 359 -5.98 9.76 -6.22
N CYS A 360 -4.88 9.49 -6.92
CA CYS A 360 -3.58 10.10 -6.68
C CYS A 360 -2.88 10.35 -8.01
N VAL A 361 -2.29 11.53 -8.16
CA VAL A 361 -1.46 11.89 -9.31
C VAL A 361 -0.14 12.47 -8.81
N VAL A 362 0.97 11.93 -9.33
CA VAL A 362 2.32 12.42 -9.05
C VAL A 362 2.63 13.59 -9.97
N LEU A 363 3.04 14.73 -9.42
CA LEU A 363 3.43 15.90 -10.20
C LEU A 363 4.74 15.65 -10.98
N ASN A 364 4.99 16.48 -11.98
CA ASN A 364 6.17 16.40 -12.85
C ASN A 364 7.51 16.54 -12.10
N ASP A 365 7.51 17.22 -10.95
CA ASP A 365 8.69 17.35 -10.10
C ASP A 365 9.07 16.06 -9.34
N LYS A 366 8.22 15.02 -9.41
CA LYS A 366 8.39 13.76 -8.70
C LYS A 366 8.70 13.95 -7.21
N ARG A 367 8.12 14.98 -6.59
CA ARG A 367 8.21 15.22 -5.14
C ARG A 367 6.82 15.35 -4.52
N TYR A 368 5.92 16.08 -5.17
CA TYR A 368 4.58 16.27 -4.66
C TYR A 368 3.58 15.33 -5.32
N ILE A 369 2.60 14.90 -4.53
CA ILE A 369 1.44 14.15 -5.00
C ILE A 369 0.17 14.90 -4.66
N VAL A 370 -0.78 14.91 -5.60
CA VAL A 370 -2.12 15.46 -5.41
C VAL A 370 -3.09 14.30 -5.29
N THR A 371 -3.90 14.31 -4.26
CA THR A 371 -4.81 13.23 -3.93
C THR A 371 -6.24 13.72 -3.86
N LYS A 372 -7.20 12.81 -4.08
CA LYS A 372 -8.63 13.03 -3.87
C LYS A 372 -9.20 11.89 -3.06
N ASP A 373 -9.92 12.23 -1.99
CA ASP A 373 -10.54 11.27 -1.09
C ASP A 373 -12.01 10.95 -1.44
N THR A 374 -12.64 10.06 -0.67
CA THR A 374 -14.06 9.68 -0.80
C THR A 374 -15.05 10.78 -0.45
N GLU A 375 -14.61 11.84 0.21
CA GLU A 375 -15.42 13.02 0.55
C GLU A 375 -15.25 14.15 -0.47
N GLU A 376 -14.52 13.87 -1.56
CA GLU A 376 -14.17 14.80 -2.63
C GLU A 376 -13.20 15.92 -2.20
N ASN A 377 -12.51 15.76 -1.08
CA ASN A 377 -11.46 16.70 -0.67
C ASN A 377 -10.16 16.40 -1.43
N VAL A 378 -9.47 17.47 -1.82
CA VAL A 378 -8.18 17.43 -2.50
C VAL A 378 -7.10 17.86 -1.52
N ALA A 379 -6.05 17.04 -1.41
CA ALA A 379 -4.92 17.35 -0.55
C ALA A 379 -3.60 17.08 -1.26
N ILE A 380 -2.57 17.83 -0.88
CA ILE A 380 -1.23 17.76 -1.42
C ILE A 380 -0.29 17.20 -0.37
N TYR A 381 0.53 16.25 -0.79
CA TYR A 381 1.51 15.61 0.07
C TYR A 381 2.91 15.82 -0.49
N ASP A 382 3.86 16.02 0.41
CA ASP A 382 5.29 16.00 0.13
C ASP A 382 5.83 14.59 0.39
N VAL A 383 6.22 13.90 -0.68
CA VAL A 383 6.73 12.52 -0.59
C VAL A 383 8.10 12.49 0.06
N LEU A 384 8.92 13.52 -0.18
CA LEU A 384 10.29 13.59 0.34
C LEU A 384 10.30 13.82 1.85
N ARG A 385 9.43 14.71 2.36
CA ARG A 385 9.28 14.98 3.79
C ARG A 385 8.27 14.06 4.50
N VAL A 386 7.59 13.18 3.76
CA VAL A 386 6.63 12.20 4.30
C VAL A 386 5.51 12.89 5.11
N MET A 387 4.93 13.96 4.56
CA MET A 387 3.90 14.74 5.26
C MET A 387 2.83 15.29 4.32
N LYS A 388 1.62 15.52 4.86
CA LYS A 388 0.60 16.33 4.19
C LYS A 388 1.05 17.78 4.21
N LYS A 389 1.18 18.40 3.04
CA LYS A 389 1.64 19.79 2.88
C LYS A 389 0.49 20.77 3.00
N GLU A 390 -0.57 20.55 2.23
CA GLU A 390 -1.72 21.45 2.11
C GLU A 390 -3.01 20.64 1.99
N ASP A 391 -4.06 21.09 2.67
CA ASP A 391 -5.43 20.58 2.48
C ASP A 391 -6.24 21.65 1.75
N LEU A 392 -6.68 21.35 0.53
CA LEU A 392 -7.39 22.30 -0.33
C LEU A 392 -8.91 22.18 -0.19
N GLY A 393 -9.41 21.15 0.51
CA GLY A 393 -10.83 20.87 0.59
C GLY A 393 -11.42 20.53 -0.79
N LYS A 394 -12.70 20.90 -1.00
CA LYS A 394 -13.46 20.52 -2.20
C LYS A 394 -13.18 21.47 -3.37
N VAL A 395 -12.07 21.23 -4.06
CA VAL A 395 -11.68 21.95 -5.28
C VAL A 395 -11.68 21.02 -6.51
N ASP A 396 -11.69 21.60 -7.70
CA ASP A 396 -11.55 20.81 -8.92
C ASP A 396 -10.14 20.20 -9.03
N PHE A 397 -10.10 18.88 -9.14
CA PHE A 397 -8.86 18.11 -9.11
C PHE A 397 -8.00 18.33 -10.37
N ASP A 398 -8.62 18.47 -11.54
CA ASP A 398 -7.90 18.55 -12.81
C ASP A 398 -7.41 19.98 -13.08
N GLU A 399 -8.14 21.01 -12.61
CA GLU A 399 -7.69 22.40 -12.62
C GLU A 399 -6.46 22.60 -11.72
N GLU A 400 -6.49 22.06 -10.50
CA GLU A 400 -5.37 22.20 -9.57
C GLU A 400 -4.12 21.45 -10.08
N LEU A 401 -4.31 20.32 -10.76
CA LEU A 401 -3.25 19.61 -11.44
C LEU A 401 -2.61 20.48 -12.52
N LYS A 402 -3.41 21.11 -13.40
CA LYS A 402 -2.90 22.00 -14.46
C LYS A 402 -2.16 23.21 -13.88
N LYS A 403 -2.69 23.81 -12.82
CA LYS A 403 -2.11 25.00 -12.16
C LYS A 403 -0.73 24.72 -11.57
N ARG A 404 -0.53 23.52 -11.01
CA ARG A 404 0.74 23.16 -10.33
C ARG A 404 1.72 22.39 -11.20
N ASN A 405 1.29 21.93 -12.37
CA ASN A 405 2.17 21.16 -13.23
C ASN A 405 3.26 22.06 -13.85
N LYS A 406 4.51 21.79 -13.51
CA LYS A 406 5.68 22.49 -14.08
C LYS A 406 6.18 21.77 -15.32
N GLN A 407 6.72 22.53 -16.28
CA GLN A 407 7.37 21.96 -17.46
C GLN A 407 8.81 21.51 -17.13
N VAL A 408 8.92 20.50 -16.26
CA VAL A 408 10.17 19.87 -15.84
C VAL A 408 9.99 18.37 -15.92
N TYR A 409 11.03 17.63 -16.31
CA TYR A 409 10.99 16.17 -16.29
C TYR A 409 12.00 15.63 -15.29
N ILE A 410 11.51 14.90 -14.28
CA ILE A 410 12.35 14.11 -13.36
C ILE A 410 12.01 12.63 -13.55
N PRO A 411 13.01 11.73 -13.63
CA PRO A 411 12.77 10.29 -13.71
C PRO A 411 11.92 9.79 -12.54
N ASN A 412 11.09 8.78 -12.80
CA ASN A 412 10.29 8.19 -11.73
C ASN A 412 11.18 7.38 -10.78
N TRP A 413 11.03 7.60 -9.47
CA TRP A 413 11.85 6.94 -8.45
C TRP A 413 11.04 6.27 -7.34
N PHE A 414 9.72 6.42 -7.37
CA PHE A 414 8.79 5.74 -6.48
C PHE A 414 7.48 5.39 -7.19
N THR A 415 6.69 4.54 -6.57
CA THR A 415 5.31 4.24 -6.96
C THR A 415 4.39 4.50 -5.77
N VAL A 416 3.11 4.78 -6.06
CA VAL A 416 2.10 5.06 -5.03
C VAL A 416 1.05 3.97 -5.08
N ASP A 417 0.78 3.39 -3.92
CA ASP A 417 -0.28 2.43 -3.68
C ASP A 417 -1.32 3.03 -2.73
N LEU A 418 -2.60 2.82 -3.05
CA LEU A 418 -3.76 3.34 -2.32
C LEU A 418 -4.62 2.23 -1.72
N LYS A 419 -4.13 0.97 -1.70
CA LYS A 419 -4.92 -0.17 -1.21
C LYS A 419 -5.46 0.04 0.21
N THR A 420 -4.71 0.69 1.10
CA THR A 420 -5.12 0.95 2.49
C THR A 420 -6.02 2.17 2.64
N GLY A 421 -6.28 2.91 1.56
CA GLY A 421 -6.94 4.23 1.63
C GLY A 421 -6.04 5.34 2.16
N MET A 422 -4.77 5.05 2.44
CA MET A 422 -3.72 6.00 2.80
C MET A 422 -2.61 5.95 1.73
N PRO A 423 -1.97 7.09 1.39
CA PRO A 423 -0.87 7.10 0.44
C PRO A 423 0.30 6.26 0.95
N THR A 424 0.51 5.10 0.32
CA THR A 424 1.64 4.20 0.60
C THR A 424 2.65 4.36 -0.53
N ILE A 425 3.86 4.79 -0.20
CA ILE A 425 4.93 5.00 -1.16
C ILE A 425 5.81 3.77 -1.18
N VAL A 426 6.11 3.27 -2.38
CA VAL A 426 6.93 2.08 -2.60
C VAL A 426 8.17 2.46 -3.40
N LEU A 427 9.33 2.19 -2.83
CA LEU A 427 10.66 2.42 -3.37
C LEU A 427 11.28 1.08 -3.80
N GLY A 428 11.99 1.07 -4.93
CA GLY A 428 12.83 -0.06 -5.31
C GLY A 428 12.08 -1.28 -5.87
N GLN A 429 11.02 -1.08 -6.67
CA GLN A 429 10.52 -2.17 -7.54
C GLN A 429 11.66 -2.69 -8.45
N ASP A 430 12.49 -1.76 -8.93
CA ASP A 430 13.85 -2.01 -9.37
C ASP A 430 14.84 -1.14 -8.58
N GLU A 431 15.99 -1.70 -8.22
CA GLU A 431 17.00 -1.02 -7.37
C GLU A 431 17.53 0.26 -8.04
N VAL A 432 17.60 0.26 -9.37
CA VAL A 432 18.10 1.36 -10.18
C VAL A 432 17.13 2.56 -10.19
N ASP A 433 15.83 2.29 -10.13
CA ASP A 433 14.80 3.34 -10.25
C ASP A 433 14.79 4.25 -9.02
N CYS A 434 15.01 3.70 -7.83
CA CYS A 434 15.03 4.45 -6.57
C CYS A 434 16.02 5.62 -6.62
N PHE A 435 17.15 5.44 -7.31
CA PHE A 435 18.23 6.42 -7.40
C PHE A 435 18.25 7.21 -8.73
N ALA A 436 17.20 7.14 -9.54
CA ALA A 436 17.16 7.83 -10.83
C ALA A 436 16.98 9.35 -10.69
N ALA A 437 16.34 9.83 -9.62
CA ALA A 437 15.97 11.24 -9.48
C ALA A 437 17.10 12.13 -8.91
N TRP A 438 17.93 12.66 -9.81
CA TRP A 438 18.92 13.70 -9.51
C TRP A 438 18.37 15.11 -9.78
N VAL A 439 18.51 16.01 -8.81
CA VAL A 439 18.01 17.39 -8.88
C VAL A 439 19.04 18.36 -8.28
N SER A 440 19.07 19.62 -8.73
CA SER A 440 19.83 20.66 -8.04
C SER A 440 19.18 21.02 -6.71
N ILE A 441 19.96 21.45 -5.73
CA ILE A 441 19.44 21.88 -4.44
C ILE A 441 18.45 23.06 -4.59
N GLU A 442 18.74 24.03 -5.46
CA GLU A 442 17.85 25.17 -5.73
C GLU A 442 16.46 24.76 -6.23
N ALA A 443 16.39 23.77 -7.14
CA ALA A 443 15.13 23.32 -7.71
C ALA A 443 14.39 22.32 -6.79
N GLY A 444 15.14 21.52 -6.05
CA GLY A 444 14.61 20.42 -5.24
C GLY A 444 14.32 20.79 -3.80
N LEU A 445 15.16 21.62 -3.17
CA LEU A 445 15.08 22.07 -1.77
C LEU A 445 15.49 23.55 -1.69
N PRO A 446 14.68 24.49 -2.22
CA PRO A 446 15.04 25.92 -2.27
C PRO A 446 15.26 26.52 -0.87
N GLU A 447 14.60 25.98 0.16
CA GLU A 447 14.74 26.39 1.56
C GLU A 447 16.16 26.13 2.12
N CYS A 448 16.90 25.20 1.53
CA CYS A 448 18.24 24.78 1.99
C CYS A 448 19.36 25.24 1.04
N ALA A 449 19.04 26.05 0.03
CA ALA A 449 20.00 26.45 -0.99
C ALA A 449 20.78 27.70 -0.55
N GLU A 450 22.11 27.61 -0.53
CA GLU A 450 22.97 28.78 -0.55
C GLU A 450 23.07 29.33 -1.98
N PRO A 451 23.03 30.66 -2.19
CA PRO A 451 22.85 31.30 -3.49
C PRO A 451 23.96 31.07 -4.53
N THR A 452 25.01 30.31 -4.18
CA THR A 452 26.17 30.03 -5.05
C THR A 452 26.49 28.53 -5.18
N SER A 453 25.70 27.63 -4.59
CA SER A 453 26.02 26.19 -4.57
C SER A 453 25.28 25.40 -5.67
N GLU A 454 26.02 24.93 -6.70
CA GLU A 454 25.47 24.01 -7.73
C GLU A 454 25.32 22.54 -7.23
N THR A 455 25.18 22.32 -5.93
CA THR A 455 25.15 20.98 -5.32
C THR A 455 23.98 20.15 -5.86
N LYS A 456 24.26 18.90 -6.22
CA LYS A 456 23.27 17.94 -6.73
C LYS A 456 22.88 16.96 -5.64
N ILE A 457 21.58 16.76 -5.50
CA ILE A 457 20.98 15.84 -4.54
C ILE A 457 20.24 14.72 -5.26
N ASN A 458 20.13 13.58 -4.58
CA ASN A 458 19.37 12.43 -5.05
C ASN A 458 18.21 12.15 -4.10
N TYR A 459 16.97 12.24 -4.58
CA TYR A 459 15.79 12.13 -3.71
C TYR A 459 15.68 10.77 -3.01
N GLY A 460 15.94 9.67 -3.71
CA GLY A 460 15.90 8.33 -3.14
C GLY A 460 16.92 8.14 -2.01
N LYS A 461 18.17 8.60 -2.23
CA LYS A 461 19.21 8.59 -1.20
C LYS A 461 18.78 9.37 0.05
N LEU A 462 18.41 10.64 -0.13
CA LEU A 462 18.08 11.51 1.01
C LEU A 462 16.90 10.95 1.81
N LEU A 463 15.90 10.39 1.12
CA LEU A 463 14.74 9.79 1.79
C LEU A 463 15.12 8.55 2.59
N LEU A 464 15.93 7.65 2.04
CA LEU A 464 16.36 6.44 2.76
C LEU A 464 17.20 6.78 4.00
N GLU A 465 18.08 7.78 3.89
CA GLU A 465 18.84 8.29 5.03
C GLU A 465 17.95 8.89 6.11
N ALA A 466 16.84 9.54 5.75
CA ALA A 466 15.89 10.08 6.73
C ALA A 466 15.01 8.97 7.35
N LEU A 467 14.54 8.01 6.56
CA LEU A 467 13.72 6.89 7.06
C LEU A 467 14.48 5.99 8.05
N LEU A 468 15.79 5.87 7.90
CA LEU A 468 16.66 5.05 8.73
C LEU A 468 17.65 5.89 9.56
N GLU A 469 17.31 7.15 9.84
CA GLU A 469 18.17 8.08 10.60
C GLU A 469 18.54 7.54 12.00
N SER A 470 17.60 6.85 12.64
CA SER A 470 17.80 6.27 13.98
C SER A 470 18.52 4.91 13.97
N TRP A 471 18.82 4.35 12.79
CA TRP A 471 19.52 3.07 12.70
C TRP A 471 21.03 3.29 12.85
N THR A 472 21.59 2.86 13.98
CA THR A 472 23.01 2.97 14.27
C THR A 472 23.76 1.70 13.84
N PRO A 473 24.83 1.82 13.03
CA PRO A 473 25.67 0.67 12.70
C PRO A 473 26.39 0.15 13.95
N PRO A 474 26.70 -1.17 14.04
CA PRO A 474 27.29 -1.81 15.21
C PRO A 474 28.73 -1.35 15.54
N HIS A 475 29.30 -0.44 14.75
CA HIS A 475 30.66 0.09 14.90
C HIS A 475 30.73 1.63 14.92
N SER A 476 29.61 2.35 15.11
CA SER A 476 29.67 3.80 15.33
C SER A 476 30.28 4.12 16.69
N LEU A 477 31.25 5.05 16.72
CA LEU A 477 31.87 5.56 17.94
C LEU A 477 30.82 6.03 18.97
N PRO A 478 31.13 6.00 20.29
CA PRO A 478 30.20 6.45 21.33
C PRO A 478 29.72 7.88 21.06
N GLN A 479 28.45 8.14 21.36
CA GLN A 479 27.69 9.38 21.12
C GLN A 479 28.28 10.67 21.75
N SER A 480 29.46 10.64 22.38
CA SER A 480 30.07 11.80 23.03
C SER A 480 31.04 12.61 22.15
N GLU A 481 31.36 12.15 20.92
CA GLU A 481 32.35 12.82 20.05
C GLU A 481 31.82 13.24 18.66
N LEU A 482 30.52 13.09 18.39
CA LEU A 482 29.91 13.53 17.13
C LEU A 482 29.11 14.82 17.36
N GLU A 483 29.34 15.82 16.50
CA GLU A 483 28.55 17.06 16.43
C GLU A 483 27.04 16.71 16.43
N PRO A 484 26.21 17.33 17.31
CA PRO A 484 24.80 16.98 17.52
C PRO A 484 23.92 17.05 16.25
N ASP A 485 24.39 17.74 15.20
CA ASP A 485 23.62 18.09 14.00
C ASP A 485 23.92 17.22 12.77
N SER A 486 24.73 16.15 12.90
CA SER A 486 25.14 15.32 11.75
C SER A 486 24.31 14.04 11.55
N HIS A 487 23.11 13.96 12.13
CA HIS A 487 22.24 12.79 11.98
C HIS A 487 21.34 12.87 10.73
N GLY A 488 21.27 11.77 9.98
CA GLY A 488 20.39 11.63 8.82
C GLY A 488 21.01 12.11 7.51
N ASN A 489 20.25 12.92 6.76
CA ASN A 489 20.60 13.38 5.42
C ASN A 489 21.10 14.84 5.38
N GLY A 490 21.07 15.55 6.52
CA GLY A 490 21.53 16.95 6.66
C GLY A 490 20.57 18.03 6.10
N TYR A 491 19.43 17.65 5.53
CA TYR A 491 18.48 18.58 4.90
C TYR A 491 17.09 18.58 5.52
N PHE A 492 16.54 17.40 5.85
CA PHE A 492 15.19 17.28 6.39
C PHE A 492 15.03 16.00 7.21
N GLN A 493 14.06 16.03 8.12
CA GLN A 493 13.64 14.87 8.91
C GLN A 493 12.26 14.39 8.46
N VAL A 494 11.99 13.11 8.71
CA VAL A 494 10.67 12.49 8.49
C VAL A 494 9.93 12.32 9.82
N PRO A 495 8.58 12.28 9.82
CA PRO A 495 7.84 12.05 11.05
C PRO A 495 8.23 10.72 11.70
N LYS A 496 8.58 10.78 12.99
CA LYS A 496 9.08 9.65 13.78
C LYS A 496 8.10 8.47 13.88
N HIS A 497 6.80 8.71 13.70
CA HIS A 497 5.74 7.69 13.70
C HIS A 497 5.53 7.04 12.32
N THR A 498 6.29 7.42 11.30
CA THR A 498 6.14 6.86 9.95
C THR A 498 6.43 5.35 9.97
N PRO A 499 5.49 4.50 9.52
CA PRO A 499 5.77 3.08 9.37
C PRO A 499 6.68 2.83 8.17
N VAL A 500 7.76 2.08 8.39
CA VAL A 500 8.69 1.60 7.35
C VAL A 500 8.52 0.08 7.22
N ILE A 501 8.37 -0.38 5.99
CA ILE A 501 8.02 -1.75 5.63
C ILE A 501 9.06 -2.28 4.64
N PHE A 502 9.66 -3.42 4.95
CA PHE A 502 10.51 -4.17 4.03
C PHE A 502 9.75 -5.40 3.55
N SER A 503 9.58 -5.53 2.23
CA SER A 503 8.85 -6.64 1.62
C SER A 503 9.54 -7.18 0.38
N GLU A 504 9.30 -8.45 0.07
CA GLU A 504 9.65 -9.02 -1.23
C GLU A 504 8.76 -8.39 -2.31
N VAL A 505 9.26 -8.23 -3.54
CA VAL A 505 8.49 -7.69 -4.70
C VAL A 505 7.26 -8.55 -5.08
N GLY A 506 6.99 -9.65 -4.37
CA GLY A 506 5.77 -10.46 -4.47
C GLY A 506 4.75 -10.26 -3.32
N GLY A 507 4.96 -9.28 -2.43
CA GLY A 507 4.00 -8.90 -1.38
C GLY A 507 4.25 -9.52 0.01
N ARG A 508 5.20 -10.45 0.14
CA ARG A 508 5.56 -11.02 1.45
C ARG A 508 6.29 -9.97 2.29
N THR A 509 5.69 -9.58 3.41
CA THR A 509 6.35 -8.71 4.40
C THR A 509 7.43 -9.47 5.16
N VAL A 510 8.62 -8.88 5.22
CA VAL A 510 9.73 -9.37 6.03
C VAL A 510 9.74 -8.66 7.38
N CYS A 511 9.80 -7.33 7.36
CA CYS A 511 9.94 -6.47 8.53
C CYS A 511 9.01 -5.25 8.43
N ARG A 512 8.49 -4.79 9.58
CA ARG A 512 7.76 -3.54 9.76
C ARG A 512 8.20 -2.91 11.08
N LEU A 513 8.57 -1.64 11.06
CA LEU A 513 8.89 -0.86 12.25
C LEU A 513 8.46 0.60 12.06
N LEU A 514 8.48 1.40 13.12
CA LEU A 514 8.37 2.85 13.00
C LEU A 514 9.78 3.45 12.94
N VAL A 515 9.94 4.59 12.27
CA VAL A 515 11.25 5.28 12.14
C VAL A 515 11.94 5.45 13.49
N ARG A 516 11.20 5.87 14.54
CA ARG A 516 11.75 6.07 15.89
C ARG A 516 12.24 4.81 16.59
N ASP A 517 11.73 3.65 16.20
CA ASP A 517 12.01 2.38 16.87
C ASP A 517 13.26 1.70 16.26
N ALA A 518 13.82 2.23 15.17
CA ALA A 518 14.96 1.65 14.46
C ALA A 518 16.25 1.54 15.31
N ALA A 519 16.35 2.31 16.40
CA ALA A 519 17.47 2.25 17.35
C ALA A 519 17.34 1.13 18.39
N GLY A 520 16.19 0.44 18.48
CA GLY A 520 15.98 -0.65 19.43
C GLY A 520 16.92 -1.83 19.16
N GLU A 521 17.35 -2.55 20.20
CA GLU A 521 18.28 -3.67 20.05
C GLU A 521 17.68 -4.80 19.19
N SER A 522 16.41 -5.13 19.42
CA SER A 522 15.66 -6.11 18.63
C SER A 522 15.45 -5.66 17.18
N GLU A 523 15.06 -4.40 17.00
CA GLU A 523 14.75 -3.79 15.71
C GLU A 523 16.02 -3.63 14.87
N SER A 524 17.12 -3.18 15.47
CA SER A 524 18.41 -3.05 14.81
C SER A 524 18.95 -4.41 14.37
N THR A 525 18.87 -5.43 15.22
CA THR A 525 19.22 -6.81 14.84
C THR A 525 18.38 -7.28 13.65
N LEU A 526 17.06 -7.02 13.68
CA LEU A 526 16.17 -7.36 12.57
C LEU A 526 16.51 -6.57 11.30
N LEU A 527 16.89 -5.30 11.40
CA LEU A 527 17.32 -4.49 10.25
C LEU A 527 18.60 -5.04 9.62
N HIS A 528 19.59 -5.45 10.43
CA HIS A 528 20.82 -6.08 9.92
C HIS A 528 20.56 -7.37 9.13
N GLU A 529 19.55 -8.14 9.51
CA GLU A 529 19.19 -9.37 8.79
C GLU A 529 18.32 -9.13 7.55
N THR A 530 17.55 -8.03 7.51
CA THR A 530 16.44 -7.85 6.55
C THR A 530 16.66 -6.76 5.51
N VAL A 531 17.45 -5.73 5.81
CA VAL A 531 17.68 -4.59 4.91
C VAL A 531 18.52 -5.05 3.71
N PRO A 532 18.09 -4.75 2.47
CA PRO A 532 18.83 -5.17 1.28
C PRO A 532 20.11 -4.34 1.08
N GLN A 533 21.10 -4.95 0.41
CA GLN A 533 22.43 -4.37 0.23
C GLN A 533 22.40 -2.98 -0.41
N TRP A 534 21.58 -2.77 -1.42
CA TRP A 534 21.47 -1.48 -2.11
C TRP A 534 21.01 -0.33 -1.18
N VAL A 535 20.31 -0.63 -0.09
CA VAL A 535 19.95 0.34 0.96
C VAL A 535 21.13 0.55 1.91
N THR A 536 21.81 -0.52 2.33
CA THR A 536 22.98 -0.41 3.23
C THR A 536 24.12 0.36 2.60
N ASP A 537 24.35 0.18 1.29
CA ASP A 537 25.37 0.90 0.53
C ASP A 537 25.17 2.43 0.63
N VAL A 538 23.93 2.88 0.70
CA VAL A 538 23.59 4.31 0.75
C VAL A 538 23.49 4.84 2.18
N VAL A 539 22.86 4.09 3.08
CA VAL A 539 22.59 4.56 4.45
C VAL A 539 23.80 4.39 5.36
N ILE A 540 24.48 3.25 5.29
CA ILE A 540 25.63 2.90 6.15
C ILE A 540 26.93 3.28 5.46
N GLU A 541 27.16 2.79 4.23
CA GLU A 541 28.44 3.02 3.53
C GLU A 541 28.53 4.42 2.91
N LYS A 542 27.42 5.17 2.91
CA LYS A 542 27.31 6.52 2.34
C LYS A 542 27.74 6.62 0.87
N THR A 543 27.66 5.52 0.12
CA THR A 543 27.99 5.43 -1.30
C THR A 543 27.09 6.37 -2.11
N ILE A 544 27.69 7.12 -3.03
CA ILE A 544 26.96 8.05 -3.91
C ILE A 544 26.41 7.25 -5.10
N PRO A 545 25.08 7.30 -5.37
CA PRO A 545 24.51 6.61 -6.51
C PRO A 545 25.09 7.09 -7.85
N LYS A 546 25.04 6.25 -8.88
CA LYS A 546 25.61 6.58 -10.19
C LYS A 546 24.74 7.62 -10.91
N PHE A 547 25.38 8.56 -11.59
CA PHE A 547 24.70 9.50 -12.47
C PHE A 547 24.21 8.81 -13.75
N LEU A 548 22.98 9.12 -14.16
CA LEU A 548 22.45 8.71 -15.45
C LEU A 548 22.97 9.62 -16.56
N LYS A 549 23.46 9.01 -17.65
CA LYS A 549 24.03 9.71 -18.81
C LYS A 549 23.16 9.51 -20.04
N ILE A 550 22.99 10.58 -20.80
CA ILE A 550 22.25 10.57 -22.07
C ILE A 550 23.24 10.83 -23.21
N PRO A 551 23.31 9.93 -24.22
CA PRO A 551 23.97 10.24 -25.48
C PRO A 551 23.11 11.23 -26.29
N PHE A 552 23.76 12.22 -26.88
CA PHE A 552 23.11 13.17 -27.78
C PHE A 552 24.05 13.56 -28.93
N PHE A 553 23.46 14.10 -29.99
CA PHE A 553 24.16 14.58 -31.16
C PHE A 553 24.07 16.09 -31.27
N LEU A 554 25.13 16.71 -31.77
CA LEU A 554 25.21 18.13 -32.01
C LEU A 554 25.57 18.37 -33.49
N GLN A 555 24.80 19.23 -34.17
CA GLN A 555 25.02 19.57 -35.58
C GLN A 555 24.73 21.06 -35.84
N PRO A 556 25.35 21.69 -36.84
CA PRO A 556 25.04 23.08 -37.19
C PRO A 556 23.63 23.19 -37.76
N HIS A 557 22.96 24.31 -37.47
CA HIS A 557 21.65 24.61 -38.06
C HIS A 557 21.78 24.89 -39.57
N PRO A 558 20.88 24.39 -40.45
CA PRO A 558 21.00 24.54 -41.91
C PRO A 558 21.10 25.98 -42.43
N GLN A 559 20.65 26.96 -41.63
CA GLN A 559 20.68 28.39 -41.95
C GLN A 559 21.94 29.13 -41.48
N MET A 560 22.97 28.43 -40.97
CA MET A 560 24.23 29.08 -40.58
C MET A 560 25.05 29.47 -41.83
N ILE A 561 25.55 30.72 -41.84
CA ILE A 561 26.18 31.39 -43.00
C ILE A 561 27.57 30.81 -43.36
N LYS A 562 28.18 30.01 -42.49
CA LYS A 562 29.43 29.27 -42.77
C LYS A 562 29.31 27.80 -42.33
N PRO A 563 29.00 26.85 -43.23
CA PRO A 563 28.96 25.44 -42.88
C PRO A 563 30.35 24.82 -43.06
N GLU A 564 31.36 25.24 -42.29
CA GLU A 564 32.73 24.65 -42.40
C GLU A 564 32.87 23.30 -41.69
N ARG A 565 31.85 22.84 -40.94
CA ARG A 565 31.79 21.49 -40.36
C ARG A 565 30.40 20.87 -40.48
N THR A 566 30.19 19.98 -41.44
CA THR A 566 29.00 19.11 -41.55
C THR A 566 29.03 17.90 -40.59
N LYS A 567 29.97 17.87 -39.65
CA LYS A 567 30.18 16.70 -38.79
C LYS A 567 29.16 16.68 -37.66
N LYS A 568 28.41 15.58 -37.60
CA LYS A 568 27.49 15.26 -36.49
C LYS A 568 28.32 14.71 -35.33
N ASP A 569 28.50 15.53 -34.29
CA ASP A 569 29.32 15.15 -33.13
C ASP A 569 28.46 14.39 -32.11
N ARG A 570 28.91 13.21 -31.70
CA ARG A 570 28.24 12.41 -30.65
C ARG A 570 28.86 12.74 -29.30
N LEU A 571 28.05 13.26 -28.39
CA LEU A 571 28.42 13.60 -27.03
C LEU A 571 27.63 12.74 -26.04
N VAL A 572 28.20 12.56 -24.84
CA VAL A 572 27.54 11.86 -23.73
C VAL A 572 27.72 12.72 -22.50
N ALA A 573 26.61 13.09 -21.87
CA ALA A 573 26.64 13.93 -20.68
C ALA A 573 25.59 13.47 -19.67
N ASN A 574 25.68 13.96 -18.43
CA ASN A 574 24.69 13.64 -17.41
C ASN A 574 23.32 14.22 -17.79
N GLU A 575 22.24 13.51 -17.48
CA GLU A 575 20.89 13.85 -17.93
C GLU A 575 20.36 15.20 -17.41
N PHE A 576 20.86 15.66 -16.26
CA PHE A 576 20.46 16.88 -15.57
C PHE A 576 21.29 18.10 -15.98
N ILE A 577 22.17 17.97 -16.98
CA ILE A 577 22.92 19.11 -17.51
C ILE A 577 21.95 20.09 -18.19
N GLN A 578 22.09 21.36 -17.83
CA GLN A 578 21.34 22.45 -18.45
C GLN A 578 21.85 22.74 -19.86
N CYS A 579 20.94 23.15 -20.74
CA CYS A 579 21.26 23.48 -22.13
C CYS A 579 22.26 24.65 -22.22
N ARG A 580 22.31 25.56 -21.22
CA ARG A 580 23.35 26.61 -21.13
C ARG A 580 24.78 26.05 -21.23
N LYS A 581 25.06 24.92 -20.58
CA LYS A 581 26.40 24.28 -20.61
C LYS A 581 26.70 23.66 -21.97
N VAL A 582 25.66 23.31 -22.73
CA VAL A 582 25.80 22.88 -24.14
C VAL A 582 26.09 24.09 -25.02
N CYS A 583 25.45 25.24 -24.78
CA CYS A 583 25.78 26.50 -25.46
C CYS A 583 27.24 26.90 -25.19
N GLU A 584 27.69 26.87 -23.93
CA GLU A 584 29.09 27.11 -23.55
C GLU A 584 30.05 26.17 -24.30
N HIS A 585 29.73 24.88 -24.36
CA HIS A 585 30.52 23.91 -25.11
C HIS A 585 30.61 24.24 -26.61
N VAL A 586 29.50 24.64 -27.23
CA VAL A 586 29.48 25.07 -28.64
C VAL A 586 30.36 26.32 -28.81
N LEU A 587 30.25 27.30 -27.90
CA LEU A 587 30.98 28.55 -27.98
C LEU A 587 32.50 28.34 -27.84
N GLU A 588 32.93 27.60 -26.82
CA GLU A 588 34.34 27.43 -26.49
C GLU A 588 35.05 26.42 -27.40
N LYS A 589 34.42 25.26 -27.64
CA LYS A 589 35.10 24.12 -28.27
C LYS A 589 34.72 23.89 -29.73
N VAL A 590 33.52 24.30 -30.14
CA VAL A 590 33.07 24.12 -31.53
C VAL A 590 33.38 25.35 -32.37
N LEU A 591 33.10 26.55 -31.86
CA LEU A 591 33.34 27.83 -32.55
C LEU A 591 34.65 28.52 -32.12
N GLY A 592 35.04 28.42 -30.84
CA GLY A 592 36.26 29.04 -30.29
C GLY A 592 37.57 28.35 -30.70
N ALA A 593 37.52 27.17 -31.31
CA ALA A 593 38.69 26.47 -31.82
C ALA A 593 39.30 27.12 -33.09
N GLU A 594 38.69 28.17 -33.64
CA GLU A 594 39.18 28.87 -34.84
C GLU A 594 40.28 29.93 -34.58
N THR A 595 40.65 30.23 -33.33
CA THR A 595 41.60 31.34 -33.04
C THR A 595 43.03 30.93 -32.69
N THR A 596 43.47 29.69 -32.93
CA THR A 596 44.91 29.34 -32.86
C THR A 596 45.47 29.05 -34.25
N PRO A 597 46.21 29.99 -34.87
CA PRO A 597 46.96 29.68 -36.07
C PRO A 597 48.16 28.80 -35.71
N SER A 598 48.32 27.75 -36.49
CA SER A 598 49.45 26.84 -36.53
C SER A 598 50.80 27.58 -36.56
N GLY A 599 51.71 27.27 -35.64
CA GLY A 599 53.09 27.76 -35.71
C GLY A 599 54.04 27.22 -34.63
N GLY A 600 54.92 26.29 -35.01
CA GLY A 600 56.33 26.23 -34.57
C GLY A 600 56.68 25.53 -33.26
N ASN A 601 57.55 24.51 -33.38
CA ASN A 601 58.33 23.89 -32.30
C ASN A 601 59.13 24.90 -31.45
N ALA A 602 59.20 24.70 -30.11
CA ALA A 602 60.44 24.35 -29.37
C ALA A 602 60.33 24.58 -27.84
N SER A 603 60.75 23.53 -27.08
CA SER A 603 61.47 23.49 -25.79
C SER A 603 61.06 24.31 -24.55
N ASN A 604 60.80 23.56 -23.47
CA ASN A 604 61.12 23.77 -22.04
C ASN A 604 61.61 25.16 -21.58
N SER A 605 60.91 25.74 -20.59
CA SER A 605 61.45 25.88 -19.22
C SER A 605 60.40 26.47 -18.26
N SER A 606 60.34 25.89 -17.07
CA SER A 606 59.68 26.36 -15.86
C SER A 606 60.17 27.73 -15.39
N GLN A 607 59.27 28.63 -14.98
CA GLN A 607 59.37 29.40 -13.73
C GLN A 607 58.09 30.19 -13.40
N ASN A 608 57.82 30.24 -12.09
CA ASN A 608 56.77 31.00 -11.39
C ASN A 608 56.85 32.52 -11.62
N SER A 609 55.68 33.17 -11.67
CA SER A 609 55.43 34.42 -10.92
C SER A 609 53.94 34.71 -10.83
N GLN A 610 53.44 34.80 -9.60
CA GLN A 610 52.17 35.44 -9.24
C GLN A 610 52.25 36.94 -9.49
N SER A 611 51.19 37.52 -10.07
CA SER A 611 50.71 38.88 -9.75
C SER A 611 49.32 39.14 -10.36
N ASP A 612 48.34 39.24 -9.47
CA ASP A 612 47.25 40.22 -9.40
C ASP A 612 46.33 40.50 -10.60
N ALA A 613 45.08 40.07 -10.39
CA ALA A 613 43.85 40.87 -10.29
C ALA A 613 43.47 41.89 -11.40
N ASN A 614 42.20 41.77 -11.78
CA ASN A 614 41.34 42.72 -12.49
C ASN A 614 41.48 42.84 -14.02
N SER A 615 40.80 41.91 -14.71
CA SER A 615 40.03 42.27 -15.91
C SER A 615 38.59 41.74 -15.79
N GLU A 616 37.78 42.37 -14.93
CA GLU A 616 36.33 42.32 -15.07
C GLU A 616 35.95 43.07 -16.35
N GLY A 617 35.83 42.33 -17.45
CA GLY A 617 35.34 42.81 -18.73
C GLY A 617 34.27 41.86 -19.25
N SER A 618 33.03 42.07 -18.79
CA SER A 618 31.75 41.61 -19.36
C SER A 618 31.85 40.50 -20.43
N GLN A 619 32.02 39.25 -20.03
CA GLN A 619 31.71 38.12 -20.91
C GLN A 619 30.18 37.97 -20.93
N VAL A 620 29.58 38.43 -22.02
CA VAL A 620 28.17 38.18 -22.34
C VAL A 620 27.88 36.67 -22.18
N PRO A 621 26.84 36.26 -21.43
CA PRO A 621 26.48 34.85 -21.24
C PRO A 621 26.41 34.10 -22.58
N ALA A 622 26.90 32.85 -22.62
CA ALA A 622 26.93 32.07 -23.87
C ALA A 622 25.53 31.88 -24.51
N GLU A 623 24.48 31.91 -23.68
CA GLU A 623 23.07 31.89 -24.07
C GLU A 623 22.61 33.11 -24.89
N ASP A 624 23.28 34.25 -24.75
CA ASP A 624 22.99 35.46 -25.52
C ASP A 624 23.68 35.48 -26.89
N ARG A 625 24.56 34.50 -27.15
CA ARG A 625 25.33 34.36 -28.40
C ARG A 625 24.88 33.17 -29.24
N ILE A 626 24.35 32.13 -28.61
CA ILE A 626 24.00 30.86 -29.25
C ILE A 626 22.53 30.50 -29.00
N GLU A 627 21.83 30.14 -30.07
CA GLU A 627 20.53 29.49 -30.04
C GLU A 627 20.68 27.99 -30.24
N LEU A 628 19.99 27.23 -29.40
CA LEU A 628 19.98 25.78 -29.42
C LEU A 628 18.58 25.32 -29.82
N TRP A 629 18.50 24.46 -30.82
CA TRP A 629 17.27 24.03 -31.48
C TRP A 629 17.12 22.52 -31.38
N CYS A 630 15.89 22.06 -31.15
CA CYS A 630 15.53 20.64 -31.13
C CYS A 630 14.16 20.48 -31.81
N ASN A 631 14.05 19.62 -32.84
CA ASN A 631 12.83 19.47 -33.65
C ASN A 631 12.20 20.80 -34.10
N GLU A 632 13.00 21.72 -34.65
CA GLU A 632 12.55 23.06 -35.10
C GLU A 632 11.97 23.97 -33.99
N VAL A 633 12.23 23.65 -32.71
CA VAL A 633 11.86 24.48 -31.55
C VAL A 633 13.12 25.01 -30.86
N VAL A 634 13.14 26.32 -30.56
CA VAL A 634 14.20 26.94 -29.74
C VAL A 634 14.09 26.43 -28.30
N VAL A 635 15.19 25.90 -27.80
CA VAL A 635 15.29 25.32 -26.46
C VAL A 635 15.66 26.40 -25.45
N ASP A 636 14.94 26.45 -24.34
CA ASP A 636 15.27 27.33 -23.21
C ASP A 636 16.62 26.89 -22.58
N PRO A 637 17.62 27.80 -22.44
CA PRO A 637 18.91 27.50 -21.82
C PRO A 637 18.82 26.89 -20.41
N ASN A 638 17.75 27.20 -19.66
CA ASN A 638 17.53 26.69 -18.31
C ASN A 638 16.99 25.25 -18.28
N MET A 639 16.48 24.72 -19.39
CA MET A 639 16.01 23.34 -19.46
C MET A 639 17.17 22.36 -19.41
N ASP A 640 16.96 21.21 -18.75
CA ASP A 640 17.91 20.11 -18.75
C ASP A 640 17.70 19.15 -19.93
N LEU A 641 18.74 18.38 -20.26
CA LEU A 641 18.73 17.46 -21.40
C LEU A 641 17.56 16.46 -21.37
N ARG A 642 17.21 15.96 -20.18
CA ARG A 642 16.09 15.04 -19.99
C ARG A 642 14.72 15.69 -20.23
N THR A 643 14.52 16.96 -19.82
CA THR A 643 13.29 17.72 -20.08
C THR A 643 13.12 17.96 -21.57
N VAL A 644 14.19 18.34 -22.27
CA VAL A 644 14.17 18.47 -23.74
C VAL A 644 13.84 17.13 -24.39
N ARG A 645 14.49 16.04 -23.95
CA ARG A 645 14.24 14.70 -24.49
C ARG A 645 12.78 14.28 -24.32
N HIS A 646 12.20 14.54 -23.16
CA HIS A 646 10.85 14.11 -22.84
C HIS A 646 9.77 14.96 -23.53
N PHE A 647 9.90 16.29 -23.50
CA PHE A 647 8.84 17.19 -24.00
C PHE A 647 9.01 17.63 -25.46
N ILE A 648 10.24 17.73 -25.97
CA ILE A 648 10.51 18.29 -27.30
C ILE A 648 10.91 17.19 -28.29
N TRP A 649 11.84 16.31 -27.91
CA TRP A 649 12.37 15.30 -28.83
C TRP A 649 11.35 14.22 -29.19
N LYS A 650 10.72 13.59 -28.18
CA LYS A 650 9.66 12.56 -28.30
C LYS A 650 9.94 11.39 -29.28
N GLN A 651 11.19 11.20 -29.72
CA GLN A 651 11.62 10.12 -30.60
C GLN A 651 12.43 9.07 -29.84
N SER A 652 12.45 7.83 -30.34
CA SER A 652 13.21 6.71 -29.74
C SER A 652 14.72 6.80 -30.01
N THR A 653 15.13 7.62 -30.96
CA THR A 653 16.53 7.86 -31.34
C THR A 653 17.26 8.74 -30.32
N ASP A 654 18.60 8.74 -30.36
CA ASP A 654 19.43 9.63 -29.53
C ASP A 654 19.05 11.10 -29.79
N LEU A 655 18.98 11.89 -28.72
CA LEU A 655 18.62 13.31 -28.73
C LEU A 655 19.53 14.06 -29.72
N THR A 656 18.98 14.89 -30.59
CA THR A 656 19.78 15.66 -31.55
C THR A 656 19.48 17.14 -31.42
N PHE A 657 20.54 17.93 -31.24
CA PHE A 657 20.49 19.38 -31.17
C PHE A 657 21.10 20.01 -32.41
N GLN A 658 20.48 21.10 -32.84
CA GLN A 658 21.01 22.01 -33.85
C GLN A 658 21.43 23.32 -33.18
N TYR A 659 22.59 23.87 -33.51
CA TYR A 659 23.03 25.16 -32.95
C TYR A 659 23.11 26.24 -34.02
N LYS A 660 22.82 27.49 -33.64
CA LYS A 660 22.85 28.68 -34.51
C LYS A 660 23.40 29.88 -33.73
N THR A 661 24.19 30.74 -34.36
CA THR A 661 24.65 32.00 -33.77
C THR A 661 23.56 33.08 -33.87
N LYS A 662 23.31 33.82 -32.77
CA LYS A 662 22.32 34.92 -32.77
C LYS A 662 22.78 36.09 -33.67
N PRO A 663 21.87 36.76 -34.42
CA PRO A 663 22.23 37.79 -35.40
C PRO A 663 22.89 39.05 -34.82
N ASN A 664 22.75 39.32 -33.52
CA ASN A 664 23.16 40.59 -32.90
C ASN A 664 24.59 40.61 -32.34
N PHE A 665 25.38 39.56 -32.56
CA PHE A 665 26.80 39.55 -32.23
C PHE A 665 27.63 39.18 -33.47
N SER A 666 27.43 39.92 -34.56
CA SER A 666 28.49 40.07 -35.55
C SER A 666 29.62 40.85 -34.88
N TYR A 667 30.76 40.19 -34.67
CA TYR A 667 32.03 40.89 -34.54
C TYR A 667 32.20 41.72 -35.83
N ASP A 668 31.88 43.01 -35.78
CA ASP A 668 32.40 43.99 -36.73
C ASP A 668 33.87 44.20 -36.41
N GLY A 669 34.67 43.18 -36.73
CA GLY A 669 36.09 43.33 -36.95
C GLY A 669 36.30 43.78 -38.39
N LYS A 670 36.43 45.09 -38.61
CA LYS A 670 37.19 45.72 -39.72
C LYS A 670 37.17 47.26 -39.59
N LEU A 671 38.13 47.81 -38.84
CA LEU A 671 39.30 48.58 -39.32
C LEU A 671 39.98 49.29 -38.15
#